data_AF-A0A3N0XJY5-F1
#
_entry.id   AF-A0A3N0XJY5-F1
#
_cell.length_a   1.000
_cell.length_b   1.000
_cell.length_c   1.000
_cell.angle_alpha   90.00
_cell.angle_beta   90.00
_cell.angle_gamma   90.00
#
_symmetry.space_group_name_H-M   'P 1'
#
loop_
_entity.id
_entity.type
_entity.pdbx_description
1 polymer ?
#
loop_
_entity_poly.entity_id
_entity_poly.type
_entity_poly.pdbx_seq_one_letter_code
_entity_poly.pdbx_strand_id
1 'polypeptide(L)'
;MLDGAQFVEALSRLGYPRASMLKGSEFDWLFDTAPDNLHLLRVVCNRLNRSNVLTPEELQAYKALQETGKPILDEATLAELLKTCLPVDGGVGSQGCSVLGGEGNVTIEDLETELQALRKEKQLKQRRLNKLQMLATNWGANSSASQALLQDGGNVVKDANSALAAENAYTNSAVENLSKETTKLAGFFQTSLRSKDGAAPPLVPQPGIPVLLSQLSLESFLQQQEQFTKALAAYTQRQFFQGISDMMETSTFNRWQLTNLSCCSENEEEEDEGLVELRKKEMARLQWAYIVAQYQLVKERAEEHGDKAAKEWLIQRMNSSTESLCYSQVSRLEPDLRSEIISIQSEIQSLMLDPVRSVLRDCARLLNIPVVRGDLALQVARQNYYTSRQSEVRNQLLRQKTFFELVRLAQDAELLRGKRVMEQLDEIVKRLEGAAEAATQRENTLTQPHLTQVPYLGPNAKQQIMSFKDTAFSRLLQMLEMGKASTEREDPFQTYGRLETAASNLQEHLVSVQEALDGARREQAFTGARLEHDRDALDQVAYSDIVQPLLRPQVCATVTPALELCPHAQELKIVLDELEVKQKNLYTLLQDIVGDLKAKRGRLERSASLRRERELYVYFHLDPRLLSRAVRDIEALAGLM
;
A
#
# COMPACT_ATOMS: atom_id res chain seq x y z
N MET A 1 -2.58 48.21 12.92
CA MET A 1 -2.41 49.59 13.40
C MET A 1 -3.25 50.47 12.48
N LEU A 2 -3.78 51.59 12.99
CA LEU A 2 -4.57 52.50 12.16
C LEU A 2 -3.57 53.43 11.50
N ASP A 3 -3.57 53.45 10.17
CA ASP A 3 -2.59 54.18 9.37
C ASP A 3 -3.32 55.18 8.46
N GLY A 4 -2.61 56.18 7.94
CA GLY A 4 -3.18 57.26 7.12
C GLY A 4 -3.89 56.77 5.85
N ALA A 5 -3.52 55.59 5.33
CA ALA A 5 -4.24 54.94 4.24
C ALA A 5 -5.69 54.56 4.59
N GLN A 6 -5.93 54.03 5.80
CA GLN A 6 -7.27 53.66 6.27
C GLN A 6 -8.14 54.90 6.52
N PHE A 7 -7.51 56.01 6.90
CA PHE A 7 -8.20 57.29 7.05
C PHE A 7 -8.69 57.84 5.71
N VAL A 8 -7.86 57.82 4.67
CA VAL A 8 -8.26 58.24 3.31
C VAL A 8 -9.34 57.31 2.73
N GLU A 9 -9.25 56.01 3.00
CA GLU A 9 -10.31 55.06 2.63
C GLU A 9 -11.63 55.38 3.32
N ALA A 10 -11.62 55.69 4.62
CA ALA A 10 -12.81 56.10 5.35
C ALA A 10 -13.41 57.42 4.81
N LEU A 11 -12.59 58.41 4.45
CA LEU A 11 -13.05 59.64 3.79
C LEU A 11 -13.69 59.38 2.42
N SER A 12 -13.15 58.43 1.66
CA SER A 12 -13.75 58.00 0.39
C SER A 12 -15.11 57.31 0.61
N ARG A 13 -15.22 56.48 1.66
CA ARG A 13 -16.48 55.84 2.05
C ARG A 13 -17.54 56.86 2.44
N LEU A 14 -17.14 57.92 3.14
CA LEU A 14 -18.01 59.03 3.56
C LEU A 14 -18.43 59.97 2.42
N GLY A 15 -17.82 59.85 1.22
CA GLY A 15 -18.22 60.63 0.04
C GLY A 15 -17.53 61.99 -0.07
N TYR A 16 -16.35 62.17 0.53
CA TYR A 16 -15.59 63.41 0.40
C TYR A 16 -15.12 63.63 -1.06
N PRO A 17 -15.45 64.77 -1.71
CA PRO A 17 -15.32 64.94 -3.16
C PRO A 17 -13.86 64.97 -3.66
N ARG A 18 -12.88 65.21 -2.80
CA ARG A 18 -11.44 65.21 -3.15
C ARG A 18 -10.67 64.02 -2.55
N ALA A 19 -11.35 62.99 -2.05
CA ALA A 19 -10.71 61.86 -1.38
C ALA A 19 -9.73 61.10 -2.29
N SER A 20 -10.01 61.02 -3.58
CA SER A 20 -9.14 60.36 -4.58
C SER A 20 -7.84 61.12 -4.89
N MET A 21 -7.72 62.39 -4.48
CA MET A 21 -6.50 63.19 -4.66
C MET A 21 -5.56 63.13 -3.46
N LEU A 22 -6.03 62.61 -2.32
CA LEU A 22 -5.28 62.55 -1.07
C LEU A 22 -4.45 61.26 -1.02
N LYS A 23 -3.18 61.37 -0.64
CA LYS A 23 -2.31 60.19 -0.43
C LYS A 23 -2.29 59.83 1.05
N GLY A 24 -2.50 58.55 1.35
CA GLY A 24 -2.51 58.04 2.73
C GLY A 24 -1.25 58.37 3.52
N SER A 25 -0.09 58.37 2.86
CA SER A 25 1.21 58.67 3.48
C SER A 25 1.35 60.09 4.03
N GLU A 26 0.54 61.04 3.54
CA GLU A 26 0.54 62.43 4.04
C GLU A 26 -0.24 62.58 5.35
N PHE A 27 -0.95 61.54 5.79
CA PHE A 27 -1.79 61.54 7.00
C PHE A 27 -1.29 60.57 8.08
N ASP A 28 -0.17 59.87 7.85
CA ASP A 28 0.41 58.95 8.85
C ASP A 28 0.81 59.71 10.14
N TRP A 29 1.29 60.95 10.03
CA TRP A 29 1.63 61.80 11.18
C TRP A 29 0.46 62.05 12.15
N LEU A 30 -0.78 61.97 11.66
CA LEU A 30 -1.99 62.16 12.48
C LEU A 30 -2.16 61.05 13.51
N PHE A 31 -1.64 59.86 13.20
CA PHE A 31 -1.65 58.69 14.08
C PHE A 31 -0.42 58.63 14.99
N ASP A 32 0.65 59.33 14.63
CA ASP A 32 1.93 59.31 15.37
C ASP A 32 2.06 60.44 16.42
N THR A 33 1.44 61.61 16.20
CA THR A 33 1.74 62.83 16.99
C THR A 33 0.89 63.06 18.26
N ALA A 34 -0.22 62.33 18.48
CA ALA A 34 -1.03 62.47 19.70
C ALA A 34 -1.90 61.23 20.01
N PRO A 35 -1.61 60.46 21.08
CA PRO A 35 -2.37 59.24 21.42
C PRO A 35 -3.83 59.52 21.83
N ASP A 36 -4.13 60.71 22.35
CA ASP A 36 -5.47 61.07 22.83
C ASP A 36 -6.50 61.15 21.68
N ASN A 37 -6.06 61.48 20.46
CA ASN A 37 -6.91 61.58 19.28
C ASN A 37 -7.13 60.24 18.58
N LEU A 38 -6.41 59.18 18.95
CA LEU A 38 -6.53 57.87 18.32
C LEU A 38 -7.93 57.26 18.49
N HIS A 39 -8.62 57.56 19.59
CA HIS A 39 -9.99 57.11 19.80
C HIS A 39 -10.95 57.75 18.80
N LEU A 40 -10.82 59.04 18.56
CA LEU A 40 -11.63 59.77 17.57
C LEU A 40 -11.32 59.27 16.16
N LEU A 41 -10.04 59.11 15.80
CA LEU A 41 -9.64 58.58 14.50
C LEU A 41 -10.11 57.13 14.29
N ARG A 42 -10.10 56.30 15.33
CA ARG A 42 -10.65 54.93 15.27
C ARG A 42 -12.16 54.93 15.01
N VAL A 43 -12.90 55.88 15.59
CA VAL A 43 -14.33 56.03 15.33
C VAL A 43 -14.57 56.49 13.90
N VAL A 44 -13.79 57.46 13.41
CA VAL A 44 -13.89 57.95 12.03
C VAL A 44 -13.61 56.83 11.03
N CYS A 45 -12.53 56.06 11.22
CA CYS A 45 -12.14 55.02 10.27
C CYS A 45 -13.07 53.80 10.28
N ASN A 46 -13.65 53.43 11.43
CA ASN A 46 -14.36 52.16 11.57
C ASN A 46 -15.88 52.27 11.77
N ARG A 47 -16.40 53.41 12.23
CA ARG A 47 -17.83 53.54 12.60
C ARG A 47 -18.61 54.56 11.80
N LEU A 48 -17.96 55.52 11.13
CA LEU A 48 -18.67 56.47 10.29
C LEU A 48 -18.96 55.86 8.91
N ASN A 49 -20.23 55.90 8.49
CA ASN A 49 -20.71 55.47 7.18
C ASN A 49 -21.50 56.61 6.51
N ARG A 50 -21.88 56.46 5.24
CA ARG A 50 -22.62 57.48 4.45
C ARG A 50 -23.90 57.98 5.11
N SER A 51 -24.54 57.16 5.95
CA SER A 51 -25.73 57.53 6.73
C SER A 51 -25.48 58.59 7.81
N ASN A 52 -24.22 58.81 8.20
CA ASN A 52 -23.84 59.76 9.25
C ASN A 52 -23.39 61.11 8.68
N VAL A 53 -23.40 61.25 7.36
CA VAL A 53 -23.05 62.48 6.65
C VAL A 53 -24.34 63.18 6.28
N LEU A 54 -24.54 64.39 6.77
CA LEU A 54 -25.71 65.20 6.48
C LEU A 54 -25.85 65.40 4.97
N THR A 55 -27.00 65.02 4.44
CA THR A 55 -27.31 65.23 3.03
C THR A 55 -27.51 66.72 2.74
N PRO A 56 -27.29 67.21 1.51
CA PRO A 56 -27.50 68.62 1.18
C PRO A 56 -28.94 69.08 1.40
N GLU A 57 -29.92 68.16 1.31
CA GLU A 57 -31.33 68.40 1.59
C GLU A 57 -31.58 68.57 3.10
N GLU A 58 -31.00 67.74 3.96
CA GLU A 58 -31.05 67.89 5.42
C GLU A 58 -30.34 69.16 5.90
N LEU A 59 -29.25 69.55 5.24
CA LEU A 59 -28.56 70.82 5.49
C LEU A 59 -29.43 72.03 5.10
N GLN A 60 -30.21 71.93 4.02
CA GLN A 60 -31.17 72.97 3.63
C GLN A 60 -32.36 73.02 4.59
N ALA A 61 -32.87 71.86 5.04
CA ALA A 61 -33.92 71.78 6.05
C ALA A 61 -33.44 72.32 7.41
N TYR A 62 -32.21 72.05 7.81
CA TYR A 62 -31.61 72.60 9.03
C TYR A 62 -31.41 74.12 8.92
N LYS A 63 -30.95 74.63 7.78
CA LYS A 63 -30.84 76.09 7.54
C LYS A 63 -32.20 76.77 7.54
N ALA A 64 -33.22 76.16 6.93
CA ALA A 64 -34.59 76.65 6.99
C ALA A 64 -35.13 76.66 8.44
N LEU A 65 -34.80 75.65 9.25
CA LEU A 65 -35.14 75.63 10.68
C LEU A 65 -34.40 76.71 11.47
N GLN A 66 -33.13 76.98 11.17
CA GLN A 66 -32.34 78.07 11.75
C GLN A 66 -32.92 79.45 11.41
N GLU A 67 -33.34 79.65 10.16
CA GLU A 67 -34.00 80.87 9.69
C GLU A 67 -35.40 81.06 10.31
N THR A 68 -36.06 79.97 10.74
CA THR A 68 -37.37 80.04 11.42
C THR A 68 -37.30 80.44 12.90
N GLY A 69 -36.10 80.66 13.46
CA GLY A 69 -35.90 81.27 14.78
C GLY A 69 -36.42 80.46 15.99
N LYS A 70 -36.69 79.16 15.83
CA LYS A 70 -37.05 78.27 16.95
C LYS A 70 -35.78 77.85 17.70
N PRO A 71 -35.79 77.77 19.05
CA PRO A 71 -34.58 77.44 19.82
C PRO A 71 -34.19 76.00 19.53
N ILE A 72 -33.08 75.84 18.81
CA ILE A 72 -32.42 74.55 18.61
C ILE A 72 -31.68 74.27 19.92
N LEU A 73 -31.84 73.05 20.45
CA LEU A 73 -31.21 72.63 21.71
C LEU A 73 -29.69 72.75 21.61
N ASP A 74 -29.16 73.82 22.19
CA ASP A 74 -27.73 74.08 22.27
C ASP A 74 -27.12 73.25 23.41
N GLU A 75 -25.84 72.93 23.28
CA GLU A 75 -25.11 72.06 24.22
C GLU A 75 -25.20 72.55 25.68
N ALA A 76 -25.34 73.87 25.88
CA ALA A 76 -25.60 74.50 27.18
C ALA A 76 -27.01 74.20 27.74
N THR A 77 -28.05 74.20 26.89
CA THR A 77 -29.43 73.87 27.31
C THR A 77 -29.63 72.37 27.56
N LEU A 78 -28.88 71.52 26.86
CA LEU A 78 -28.85 70.08 27.11
C LEU A 78 -28.08 69.74 28.41
N ALA A 79 -27.01 70.49 28.71
CA ALA A 79 -26.29 70.36 29.98
C ALA A 79 -27.14 70.80 31.19
N GLU A 80 -28.04 71.77 31.04
CA GLU A 80 -29.01 72.16 32.08
C GLU A 80 -30.14 71.11 32.27
N LEU A 81 -30.57 70.45 31.20
CA LEU A 81 -31.51 69.32 31.27
C LEU A 81 -30.89 68.05 31.85
N LEU A 82 -29.59 67.82 31.62
CA LEU A 82 -28.87 66.70 32.23
C LEU A 82 -28.57 66.94 33.71
N LYS A 83 -28.37 68.19 34.14
CA LYS A 83 -28.27 68.56 35.56
C LYS A 83 -29.58 68.34 36.33
N THR A 84 -30.73 68.36 35.67
CA THR A 84 -32.04 68.05 36.29
C THR A 84 -32.35 66.55 36.35
N CYS A 85 -31.54 65.69 35.70
CA CYS A 85 -31.74 64.23 35.64
C CYS A 85 -30.68 63.39 36.38
N LEU A 86 -29.71 64.00 37.06
CA LEU A 86 -28.78 63.28 37.96
C LEU A 86 -29.21 63.42 39.43
N PRO A 87 -29.36 62.33 40.19
CA PRO A 87 -29.45 62.40 41.65
C PRO A 87 -28.04 62.63 42.20
N VAL A 88 -27.77 63.83 42.71
CA VAL A 88 -26.71 64.04 43.70
C VAL A 88 -27.33 63.73 45.06
N ASP A 89 -26.65 62.87 45.82
CA ASP A 89 -27.06 62.34 47.10
C ASP A 89 -27.60 63.39 48.08
N GLY A 90 -28.70 63.00 48.75
CA GLY A 90 -29.00 63.35 50.14
C GLY A 90 -29.69 64.69 50.38
N GLY A 91 -30.98 64.64 50.72
CA GLY A 91 -31.63 65.78 51.38
C GLY A 91 -33.16 65.82 51.22
N VAL A 92 -33.84 65.24 52.20
CA VAL A 92 -35.29 65.34 52.43
C VAL A 92 -35.74 66.81 52.48
N GLY A 93 -36.89 67.12 51.89
CA GLY A 93 -37.66 68.32 52.29
C GLY A 93 -38.49 69.00 51.20
N SER A 94 -39.68 68.46 50.95
CA SER A 94 -40.94 69.17 50.73
C SER A 94 -40.90 70.69 50.43
N GLN A 95 -41.31 71.07 49.21
CA GLN A 95 -42.44 71.97 48.98
C GLN A 95 -42.77 72.05 47.49
N GLY A 96 -44.03 71.74 47.16
CA GLY A 96 -44.49 71.55 45.79
C GLY A 96 -44.81 72.83 45.03
N CYS A 97 -45.13 72.65 43.74
CA CYS A 97 -46.11 73.46 43.07
C CYS A 97 -46.89 72.57 42.10
N SER A 98 -48.11 72.26 42.50
CA SER A 98 -49.13 71.54 41.75
C SER A 98 -49.83 72.50 40.81
N VAL A 99 -49.92 72.19 39.51
CA VAL A 99 -50.95 72.72 38.61
C VAL A 99 -51.26 71.69 37.50
N LEU A 100 -52.49 71.15 37.55
CA LEU A 100 -53.28 70.41 36.52
C LEU A 100 -52.93 68.92 36.34
N GLY A 101 -53.78 67.93 36.58
CA GLY A 101 -55.22 67.85 36.84
C GLY A 101 -55.72 66.52 36.28
N GLY A 102 -56.23 65.62 37.14
CA GLY A 102 -56.88 64.36 36.74
C GLY A 102 -56.41 63.10 37.50
N GLU A 103 -56.59 63.09 38.83
CA GLU A 103 -56.40 61.91 39.68
C GLU A 103 -57.53 60.88 39.48
N GLY A 104 -57.19 59.72 38.92
CA GLY A 104 -57.52 58.47 39.60
C GLY A 104 -56.37 58.18 40.55
N ASN A 105 -56.61 58.23 41.85
CA ASN A 105 -55.60 58.11 42.90
C ASN A 105 -54.81 56.80 42.78
N VAL A 106 -53.60 56.87 42.23
CA VAL A 106 -52.54 55.91 42.55
C VAL A 106 -51.91 56.42 43.83
N THR A 107 -52.08 55.68 44.92
CA THR A 107 -51.53 56.10 46.22
C THR A 107 -50.00 55.98 46.20
N ILE A 108 -49.29 56.79 47.00
CA ILE A 108 -47.83 56.72 47.12
C ILE A 108 -47.38 55.30 47.50
N GLU A 109 -48.19 54.60 48.29
CA GLU A 109 -48.00 53.19 48.66
C GLU A 109 -48.07 52.26 47.43
N ASP A 110 -48.98 52.50 46.48
CA ASP A 110 -49.06 51.73 45.23
C ASP A 110 -47.80 51.90 44.37
N LEU A 111 -47.26 53.11 44.26
CA LEU A 111 -46.01 53.37 43.54
C LEU A 111 -44.77 52.77 44.24
N GLU A 112 -44.75 52.77 45.57
CA GLU A 112 -43.68 52.11 46.34
C GLU A 112 -43.72 50.58 46.16
N THR A 113 -44.91 49.98 46.17
CA THR A 113 -45.06 48.55 45.90
C THR A 113 -44.72 48.19 44.46
N GLU A 114 -45.05 49.04 43.49
CA GLU A 114 -44.66 48.88 42.09
C GLU A 114 -43.13 49.01 41.89
N LEU A 115 -42.47 49.98 42.55
CA LEU A 115 -41.02 50.08 42.55
C LEU A 115 -40.34 48.86 43.18
N GLN A 116 -40.91 48.33 44.26
CA GLN A 116 -40.42 47.08 44.87
C GLN A 116 -40.62 45.88 43.92
N ALA A 117 -41.74 45.82 43.19
CA ALA A 117 -42.01 44.80 42.19
C ALA A 117 -41.02 44.87 41.01
N LEU A 118 -40.77 46.06 40.47
CA LEU A 118 -39.78 46.29 39.40
C LEU A 118 -38.35 45.97 39.85
N ARG A 119 -37.98 46.29 41.10
CA ARG A 119 -36.67 45.90 41.66
C ARG A 119 -36.53 44.37 41.74
N LYS A 120 -37.59 43.66 42.17
CA LYS A 120 -37.62 42.19 42.17
C LYS A 120 -37.52 41.65 40.74
N GLU A 121 -38.22 42.24 39.78
CA GLU A 121 -38.17 41.84 38.37
C GLU A 121 -36.77 42.05 37.77
N LYS A 122 -36.12 43.19 38.04
CA LYS A 122 -34.73 43.46 37.63
C LYS A 122 -33.77 42.41 38.19
N GLN A 123 -33.87 42.08 39.48
CA GLN A 123 -33.05 41.02 40.08
C GLN A 123 -33.30 39.66 39.42
N LEU A 124 -34.55 39.36 39.06
CA LEU A 124 -34.91 38.11 38.39
C LEU A 124 -34.35 38.05 36.96
N LYS A 125 -34.43 39.15 36.20
CA LYS A 125 -33.81 39.28 34.87
C LYS A 125 -32.29 39.16 34.95
N GLN A 126 -31.64 39.78 35.94
CA GLN A 126 -30.20 39.64 36.15
C GLN A 126 -29.80 38.19 36.47
N ARG A 127 -30.55 37.50 37.33
CA ARG A 127 -30.31 36.07 37.62
C ARG A 127 -30.48 35.20 36.37
N ARG A 128 -31.49 35.48 35.53
CA ARG A 128 -31.68 34.78 34.25
C ARG A 128 -30.53 35.04 33.27
N LEU A 129 -30.09 36.29 33.15
CA LEU A 129 -28.96 36.66 32.30
C LEU A 129 -27.66 35.98 32.76
N ASN A 130 -27.36 36.00 34.06
CA ASN A 130 -26.20 35.31 34.62
C ASN A 130 -26.27 33.79 34.39
N LYS A 131 -27.45 33.17 34.50
CA LYS A 131 -27.64 31.75 34.17
C LYS A 131 -27.40 31.47 32.68
N LEU A 132 -27.93 32.30 31.79
CA LEU A 132 -27.71 32.16 30.35
C LEU A 132 -26.24 32.36 29.97
N GLN A 133 -25.55 33.30 30.62
CA GLN A 133 -24.13 33.52 30.40
C GLN A 133 -23.28 32.33 30.86
N MET A 134 -23.60 31.74 32.03
CA MET A 134 -22.95 30.51 32.50
C MET A 134 -23.23 29.30 31.60
N LEU A 135 -24.42 29.21 31.01
CA LEU A 135 -24.70 28.21 29.99
C LEU A 135 -23.87 28.49 28.74
N ALA A 136 -23.87 29.70 28.20
CA ALA A 136 -23.09 30.04 27.02
C ALA A 136 -21.58 29.74 27.18
N THR A 137 -21.00 30.04 28.34
CA THR A 137 -19.59 29.71 28.62
C THR A 137 -19.36 28.20 28.75
N ASN A 138 -20.25 27.47 29.43
CA ASN A 138 -20.16 26.02 29.54
C ASN A 138 -20.30 25.32 28.18
N TRP A 139 -21.23 25.79 27.33
CA TRP A 139 -21.38 25.30 25.96
C TRP A 139 -20.13 25.59 25.11
N GLY A 140 -19.55 26.79 25.22
CA GLY A 140 -18.29 27.13 24.56
C GLY A 140 -17.11 26.24 25.01
N ALA A 141 -16.98 26.02 26.32
CA ALA A 141 -15.97 25.13 26.89
C ALA A 141 -16.14 23.69 26.41
N ASN A 142 -17.35 23.13 26.46
CA ASN A 142 -17.64 21.77 26.00
C ASN A 142 -17.42 21.60 24.48
N SER A 143 -17.74 22.62 23.68
CA SER A 143 -17.46 22.63 22.25
C SER A 143 -15.95 22.60 21.97
N SER A 144 -15.18 23.44 22.68
CA SER A 144 -13.72 23.47 22.53
C SER A 144 -13.05 22.18 22.99
N ALA A 145 -13.50 21.59 24.10
CA ALA A 145 -13.01 20.30 24.59
C ALA A 145 -13.33 19.15 23.62
N SER A 146 -14.54 19.13 23.06
CA SER A 146 -14.94 18.14 22.04
C SER A 146 -14.09 18.29 20.77
N GLN A 147 -13.80 19.53 20.35
CA GLN A 147 -12.96 19.79 19.18
C GLN A 147 -11.50 19.40 19.41
N ALA A 148 -10.96 19.61 20.62
CA ALA A 148 -9.63 19.15 20.99
C ALA A 148 -9.53 17.62 20.97
N LEU A 149 -10.53 16.91 21.51
CA LEU A 149 -10.59 15.44 21.47
C LEU A 149 -10.69 14.90 20.03
N LEU A 150 -11.45 15.55 19.15
CA LEU A 150 -11.52 15.19 17.73
C LEU A 150 -10.19 15.40 17.01
N GLN A 151 -9.47 16.49 17.31
CA GLN A 151 -8.14 16.73 16.74
C GLN A 151 -7.12 15.71 17.23
N ASP A 152 -7.12 15.38 18.52
CA ASP A 152 -6.22 14.37 19.09
C ASP A 152 -6.47 12.98 18.48
N GLY A 153 -7.75 12.56 18.43
CA GLY A 153 -8.14 11.32 17.74
C GLY A 153 -7.79 11.33 16.25
N GLY A 154 -7.95 12.46 15.57
CA GLY A 154 -7.56 12.64 14.17
C GLY A 154 -6.05 12.51 13.95
N ASN A 155 -5.23 13.06 14.86
CA ASN A 155 -3.77 12.92 14.82
C ASN A 155 -3.36 11.46 15.03
N VAL A 156 -3.93 10.75 16.01
CA VAL A 156 -3.64 9.33 16.25
C VAL A 156 -3.99 8.46 15.04
N VAL A 157 -5.15 8.69 14.39
CA VAL A 157 -5.54 7.98 13.17
C VAL A 157 -4.60 8.30 12.02
N LYS A 158 -4.18 9.56 11.88
CA LYS A 158 -3.22 9.98 10.85
C LYS A 158 -1.86 9.32 11.05
N ASP A 159 -1.37 9.26 12.29
CA ASP A 159 -0.10 8.62 12.64
C ASP A 159 -0.17 7.11 12.36
N ALA A 160 -1.25 6.44 12.77
CA ALA A 160 -1.49 5.02 12.49
C ALA A 160 -1.55 4.73 10.97
N ASN A 161 -2.26 5.58 10.20
CA ASN A 161 -2.31 5.46 8.74
C ASN A 161 -0.95 5.67 8.09
N SER A 162 -0.14 6.61 8.61
CA SER A 162 1.22 6.84 8.11
C SER A 162 2.15 5.64 8.39
N ALA A 163 2.03 5.02 9.56
CA ALA A 163 2.77 3.80 9.92
C ALA A 163 2.37 2.61 9.02
N LEU A 164 1.06 2.40 8.80
CA LEU A 164 0.56 1.37 7.89
C LEU A 164 1.01 1.61 6.44
N ALA A 165 1.01 2.86 5.99
CA ALA A 165 1.51 3.21 4.66
C ALA A 165 3.01 2.91 4.51
N ALA A 166 3.81 3.18 5.54
CA ALA A 166 5.23 2.85 5.56
C ALA A 166 5.47 1.32 5.55
N GLU A 167 4.72 0.56 6.34
CA GLU A 167 4.79 -0.91 6.35
C GLU A 167 4.35 -1.52 5.00
N ASN A 168 3.29 -0.99 4.39
CA ASN A 168 2.86 -1.39 3.05
C ASN A 168 3.91 -1.07 1.98
N ALA A 169 4.55 0.10 2.04
CA ALA A 169 5.63 0.44 1.11
C ALA A 169 6.83 -0.51 1.29
N TYR A 170 7.20 -0.82 2.54
CA TYR A 170 8.27 -1.76 2.85
C TYR A 170 7.95 -3.17 2.34
N THR A 171 6.78 -3.71 2.65
CA THR A 171 6.36 -5.05 2.20
C THR A 171 6.28 -5.15 0.68
N ASN A 172 5.72 -4.15 0.00
CA ASN A 172 5.71 -4.10 -1.46
C ASN A 172 7.12 -4.09 -2.06
N SER A 173 8.03 -3.29 -1.49
CA SER A 173 9.43 -3.27 -1.93
C SER A 173 10.14 -4.61 -1.70
N ALA A 174 9.83 -5.30 -0.58
CA ALA A 174 10.37 -6.61 -0.27
C ALA A 174 9.87 -7.69 -1.24
N VAL A 175 8.58 -7.66 -1.60
CA VAL A 175 7.98 -8.56 -2.60
C VAL A 175 8.56 -8.29 -3.99
N GLU A 176 8.74 -7.02 -4.38
CA GLU A 176 9.36 -6.67 -5.65
C GLU A 176 10.82 -7.15 -5.70
N ASN A 177 11.60 -6.98 -4.63
CA ASN A 177 12.95 -7.50 -4.53
C ASN A 177 12.97 -9.03 -4.61
N LEU A 178 12.05 -9.71 -3.90
CA LEU A 178 11.92 -11.17 -3.99
C LEU A 178 11.62 -11.61 -5.43
N SER A 179 10.72 -10.91 -6.14
CA SER A 179 10.40 -11.20 -7.55
C SER A 179 11.61 -11.00 -8.49
N LYS A 180 12.45 -10.00 -8.22
CA LYS A 180 13.70 -9.77 -8.95
C LYS A 180 14.71 -10.88 -8.70
N GLU A 181 14.84 -11.36 -7.47
CA GLU A 181 15.75 -12.46 -7.15
C GLU A 181 15.23 -13.80 -7.69
N THR A 182 13.93 -14.07 -7.66
CA THR A 182 13.36 -15.30 -8.25
C THR A 182 13.47 -15.29 -9.78
N THR A 183 13.32 -14.14 -10.44
CA THR A 183 13.56 -14.03 -11.89
C THR A 183 15.03 -14.20 -12.26
N LYS A 184 15.97 -13.67 -11.47
CA LYS A 184 17.40 -13.99 -11.61
C LYS A 184 17.65 -15.49 -11.43
N LEU A 185 17.04 -16.10 -10.41
CA LEU A 185 17.14 -17.54 -10.15
C LEU A 185 16.62 -18.36 -11.33
N ALA A 186 15.45 -18.02 -11.87
CA ALA A 186 14.88 -18.65 -13.06
C ALA A 186 15.77 -18.47 -14.29
N GLY A 187 16.43 -17.32 -14.43
CA GLY A 187 17.41 -17.05 -15.48
C GLY A 187 18.57 -18.04 -15.48
N PHE A 188 19.02 -18.52 -14.31
CA PHE A 188 20.05 -19.57 -14.25
C PHE A 188 19.58 -20.91 -14.78
N PHE A 189 18.28 -21.23 -14.78
CA PHE A 189 17.77 -22.52 -15.26
C PHE A 189 17.32 -22.50 -16.73
N GLN A 190 16.89 -21.34 -17.25
CA GLN A 190 16.35 -21.22 -18.62
C GLN A 190 17.42 -21.28 -19.72
N THR A 191 18.68 -21.00 -19.42
CA THR A 191 19.80 -21.07 -20.38
C THR A 191 20.04 -22.48 -20.94
N SER A 192 19.56 -23.54 -20.28
CA SER A 192 19.79 -24.93 -20.71
C SER A 192 18.70 -25.51 -21.63
N LEU A 193 17.51 -24.90 -21.69
CA LEU A 193 16.34 -25.47 -22.38
C LEU A 193 16.14 -24.97 -23.83
N ARG A 194 16.94 -24.01 -24.31
CA ARG A 194 16.89 -23.58 -25.72
C ARG A 194 17.83 -24.39 -26.60
N SER A 195 17.50 -25.66 -26.79
CA SER A 195 17.88 -26.36 -28.01
C SER A 195 16.69 -27.17 -28.52
N LYS A 196 16.27 -26.85 -29.75
CA LYS A 196 15.19 -27.48 -30.53
C LYS A 196 13.76 -27.08 -30.14
N ASP A 197 13.32 -25.91 -30.60
CA ASP A 197 12.17 -25.78 -31.52
C ASP A 197 11.91 -24.30 -31.84
N GLY A 198 11.52 -24.05 -33.09
CA GLY A 198 11.66 -22.76 -33.75
C GLY A 198 10.65 -21.66 -33.43
N ALA A 199 10.96 -20.49 -34.00
CA ALA A 199 10.10 -19.33 -34.26
C ALA A 199 9.80 -18.36 -33.11
N ALA A 200 10.80 -17.57 -32.69
CA ALA A 200 10.63 -16.17 -32.27
C ALA A 200 12.00 -15.43 -32.29
N PRO A 201 12.04 -14.11 -32.60
CA PRO A 201 13.28 -13.41 -32.87
C PRO A 201 14.18 -13.28 -31.62
N PRO A 202 15.52 -13.22 -31.80
CA PRO A 202 16.47 -13.34 -30.71
C PRO A 202 16.59 -12.02 -29.96
N LEU A 203 16.07 -11.97 -28.74
CA LEU A 203 16.66 -11.12 -27.72
C LEU A 203 18.01 -11.75 -27.36
N VAL A 204 19.07 -11.04 -27.78
CA VAL A 204 20.50 -11.29 -27.57
C VAL A 204 20.80 -12.33 -26.49
N PRO A 205 21.37 -13.50 -26.85
CA PRO A 205 21.93 -14.41 -25.86
C PRO A 205 23.19 -13.74 -25.30
N GLN A 206 23.08 -13.16 -24.11
CA GLN A 206 24.25 -12.88 -23.30
C GLN A 206 24.96 -14.25 -23.08
N PRO A 207 26.23 -14.41 -23.47
CA PRO A 207 26.97 -15.63 -23.21
C PRO A 207 27.29 -15.68 -21.70
N GLY A 208 26.29 -16.04 -20.92
CA GLY A 208 26.45 -16.33 -19.51
C GLY A 208 27.33 -17.57 -19.38
N ILE A 209 28.41 -17.44 -18.62
CA ILE A 209 29.25 -18.57 -18.23
C ILE A 209 28.33 -19.63 -17.59
N PRO A 210 28.37 -20.90 -18.01
CA PRO A 210 27.55 -21.95 -17.43
C PRO A 210 27.85 -22.06 -15.93
N VAL A 211 26.83 -21.80 -15.10
CA VAL A 211 26.94 -21.74 -13.64
C VAL A 211 26.76 -23.13 -13.02
N LEU A 212 26.03 -24.00 -13.70
CA LEU A 212 25.69 -25.36 -13.25
C LEU A 212 26.44 -26.40 -14.06
N LEU A 213 26.82 -27.50 -13.42
CA LEU A 213 27.50 -28.62 -14.08
C LEU A 213 26.58 -29.32 -15.08
N SER A 214 25.27 -29.30 -14.84
CA SER A 214 24.25 -29.76 -15.79
C SER A 214 24.18 -28.97 -17.10
N GLN A 215 24.72 -27.75 -17.14
CA GLN A 215 24.76 -26.91 -18.35
C GLN A 215 26.05 -27.09 -19.16
N LEU A 216 27.07 -27.67 -18.55
CA LEU A 216 28.32 -27.96 -19.22
C LEU A 216 28.16 -29.18 -20.13
N SER A 217 28.62 -29.09 -21.36
CA SER A 217 28.73 -30.26 -22.23
C SER A 217 29.85 -31.18 -21.73
N LEU A 218 29.51 -32.40 -21.29
CA LEU A 218 30.51 -33.41 -20.91
C LEU A 218 31.17 -34.08 -22.13
N GLU A 219 30.73 -33.77 -23.36
CA GLU A 219 31.15 -34.48 -24.57
C GLU A 219 32.66 -34.42 -24.81
N SER A 220 33.29 -33.25 -24.66
CA SER A 220 34.74 -33.11 -24.82
C SER A 220 35.53 -33.91 -23.78
N PHE A 221 35.06 -33.94 -22.54
CA PHE A 221 35.64 -34.76 -21.47
C PHE A 221 35.50 -36.25 -21.79
N LEU A 222 34.31 -36.71 -22.22
CA LEU A 222 34.08 -38.11 -22.58
C LEU A 222 34.95 -38.53 -23.78
N GLN A 223 35.10 -37.68 -24.80
CA GLN A 223 36.01 -37.93 -25.92
C GLN A 223 37.47 -38.07 -25.45
N GLN A 224 37.93 -37.22 -24.53
CA GLN A 224 39.25 -37.33 -23.93
C GLN A 224 39.42 -38.64 -23.13
N GLN A 225 38.40 -39.04 -22.35
CA GLN A 225 38.43 -40.30 -21.62
C GLN A 225 38.45 -41.52 -22.55
N GLU A 226 37.70 -41.48 -23.64
CA GLU A 226 37.71 -42.54 -24.65
C GLU A 226 39.08 -42.65 -25.32
N GLN A 227 39.70 -41.52 -25.70
CA GLN A 227 41.05 -41.48 -26.25
C GLN A 227 42.08 -42.02 -25.24
N PHE A 228 41.95 -41.68 -23.96
CA PHE A 228 42.79 -42.22 -22.90
C PHE A 228 42.67 -43.74 -22.79
N THR A 229 41.44 -44.28 -22.81
CA THR A 229 41.22 -45.73 -22.78
C THR A 229 41.81 -46.43 -24.01
N LYS A 230 41.69 -45.83 -25.20
CA LYS A 230 42.33 -46.35 -26.43
C LYS A 230 43.86 -46.34 -26.32
N ALA A 231 44.44 -45.25 -25.82
CA ALA A 231 45.88 -45.15 -25.62
C ALA A 231 46.39 -46.16 -24.58
N LEU A 232 45.64 -46.36 -23.49
CA LEU A 232 45.97 -47.35 -22.46
C LEU A 232 45.84 -48.79 -22.99
N ALA A 233 44.84 -49.07 -23.82
CA ALA A 233 44.70 -50.36 -24.50
C ALA A 233 45.89 -50.63 -25.44
N ALA A 234 46.32 -49.64 -26.23
CA ALA A 234 47.51 -49.77 -27.07
C ALA A 234 48.79 -49.93 -26.23
N TYR A 235 48.92 -49.21 -25.12
CA TYR A 235 50.05 -49.34 -24.19
C TYR A 235 50.13 -50.72 -23.56
N THR A 236 48.99 -51.23 -23.05
CA THR A 236 48.91 -52.57 -22.47
C THR A 236 49.28 -53.64 -23.50
N GLN A 237 48.74 -53.54 -24.72
CA GLN A 237 49.12 -54.47 -25.79
C GLN A 237 50.62 -54.44 -26.08
N ARG A 238 51.23 -53.25 -26.19
CA ARG A 238 52.68 -53.13 -26.42
C ARG A 238 53.50 -53.70 -25.26
N GLN A 239 53.19 -53.37 -24.01
CA GLN A 239 54.01 -53.82 -22.87
C GLN A 239 53.83 -55.31 -22.55
N PHE A 240 52.62 -55.86 -22.70
CA PHE A 240 52.33 -57.25 -22.35
C PHE A 240 52.49 -58.24 -23.50
N PHE A 241 52.62 -57.81 -24.76
CA PHE A 241 52.90 -58.71 -25.88
C PHE A 241 54.25 -58.44 -26.55
N GLN A 242 54.67 -57.18 -26.68
CA GLN A 242 55.89 -56.81 -27.39
C GLN A 242 57.08 -56.55 -26.44
N GLY A 243 56.86 -55.93 -25.28
CA GLY A 243 57.91 -55.62 -24.31
C GLY A 243 58.60 -56.86 -23.69
N ILE A 244 57.94 -58.03 -23.75
CA ILE A 244 58.52 -59.30 -23.31
C ILE A 244 59.61 -59.76 -24.29
N SER A 245 59.38 -59.57 -25.59
CA SER A 245 60.34 -59.89 -26.65
C SER A 245 61.60 -59.04 -26.50
N ASP A 246 61.45 -57.73 -26.31
CA ASP A 246 62.59 -56.81 -26.13
C ASP A 246 63.45 -57.15 -24.90
N MET A 247 62.82 -57.59 -23.80
CA MET A 247 63.54 -58.00 -22.59
C MET A 247 64.31 -59.32 -22.78
N MET A 248 63.87 -60.17 -23.72
CA MET A 248 64.58 -61.39 -24.13
C MET A 248 65.62 -61.16 -25.22
N GLU A 249 65.48 -60.11 -26.03
CA GLU A 249 66.39 -59.78 -27.15
C GLU A 249 67.80 -59.36 -26.70
N THR A 250 67.98 -58.97 -25.44
CA THR A 250 69.32 -58.74 -24.86
C THR A 250 70.11 -60.03 -24.64
N SER A 251 69.49 -61.21 -24.81
CA SER A 251 70.12 -62.52 -24.75
C SER A 251 69.87 -63.33 -26.03
N THR A 252 70.69 -63.09 -27.06
CA THR A 252 70.89 -63.97 -28.23
C THR A 252 69.62 -64.48 -28.94
N PHE A 253 69.12 -63.66 -29.86
CA PHE A 253 67.86 -63.77 -30.60
C PHE A 253 67.64 -65.02 -31.50
N ASN A 254 68.60 -65.92 -31.76
CA ASN A 254 68.42 -66.90 -32.84
C ASN A 254 68.20 -68.38 -32.45
N ARG A 255 67.85 -68.71 -31.20
CA ARG A 255 67.46 -70.10 -30.85
C ARG A 255 66.51 -70.27 -29.65
N TRP A 256 65.75 -69.25 -29.28
CA TRP A 256 64.88 -69.32 -28.11
C TRP A 256 63.53 -68.67 -28.37
N GLN A 257 62.72 -69.27 -29.23
CA GLN A 257 61.28 -69.05 -29.19
C GLN A 257 60.73 -69.89 -28.04
N LEU A 258 60.60 -69.26 -26.86
CA LEU A 258 59.90 -69.86 -25.74
C LEU A 258 58.65 -69.04 -25.45
N THR A 259 57.50 -69.68 -25.63
CA THR A 259 56.21 -69.39 -24.99
C THR A 259 55.69 -67.97 -25.19
N ASN A 260 54.99 -67.76 -26.31
CA ASN A 260 53.87 -66.83 -26.32
C ASN A 260 52.86 -67.32 -25.28
N LEU A 261 52.60 -66.55 -24.23
CA LEU A 261 51.56 -66.80 -23.20
C LEU A 261 50.12 -66.65 -23.76
N SER A 262 49.93 -66.91 -25.04
CA SER A 262 48.66 -66.85 -25.75
C SER A 262 48.60 -68.02 -26.72
N CYS A 263 48.43 -69.23 -26.18
CA CYS A 263 47.63 -70.30 -26.77
C CYS A 263 47.70 -71.54 -25.85
N CYS A 264 46.64 -71.77 -25.08
CA CYS A 264 46.35 -73.11 -24.60
C CYS A 264 45.86 -73.92 -25.81
N SER A 265 46.76 -74.57 -26.53
CA SER A 265 46.39 -75.62 -27.50
C SER A 265 47.13 -76.90 -27.16
N GLU A 266 46.37 -78.01 -27.15
CA GLU A 266 46.75 -79.36 -26.70
C GLU A 266 47.88 -80.04 -27.51
N ASN A 267 48.62 -79.31 -28.35
CA ASN A 267 49.62 -79.85 -29.27
C ASN A 267 51.08 -79.45 -28.92
N GLU A 268 51.34 -78.81 -27.79
CA GLU A 268 52.69 -78.30 -27.42
C GLU A 268 53.57 -79.30 -26.66
N GLU A 269 53.10 -80.51 -26.36
CA GLU A 269 53.88 -81.47 -25.54
C GLU A 269 55.10 -82.04 -26.29
N GLU A 270 55.01 -82.27 -27.60
CA GLU A 270 56.12 -82.84 -28.39
C GLU A 270 57.26 -81.84 -28.68
N GLU A 271 56.96 -80.53 -28.78
CA GLU A 271 57.97 -79.50 -29.04
C GLU A 271 58.78 -79.13 -27.78
N ASP A 272 58.16 -79.20 -26.60
CA ASP A 272 58.82 -78.91 -25.31
C ASP A 272 59.79 -80.04 -24.90
N GLU A 273 59.45 -81.31 -25.20
CA GLU A 273 60.36 -82.45 -24.97
C GLU A 273 61.67 -82.32 -25.76
N GLY A 274 61.59 -81.95 -27.04
CA GLY A 274 62.77 -81.76 -27.90
C GLY A 274 63.70 -80.64 -27.40
N LEU A 275 63.14 -79.56 -26.85
CA LEU A 275 63.90 -78.43 -26.32
C LEU A 275 64.57 -78.77 -24.98
N VAL A 276 63.87 -79.51 -24.13
CA VAL A 276 64.41 -80.07 -22.88
C VAL A 276 65.56 -81.04 -23.18
N GLU A 277 65.44 -81.87 -24.21
CA GLU A 277 66.53 -82.74 -24.65
C GLU A 277 67.76 -81.97 -25.14
N LEU A 278 67.56 -80.90 -25.91
CA LEU A 278 68.65 -80.04 -26.37
C LEU A 278 69.38 -79.40 -25.19
N ARG A 279 68.65 -78.86 -24.20
CA ARG A 279 69.23 -78.33 -22.96
C ARG A 279 70.01 -79.38 -22.18
N LYS A 280 69.47 -80.60 -22.06
CA LYS A 280 70.18 -81.73 -21.42
C LYS A 280 71.49 -82.07 -22.15
N LYS A 281 71.48 -82.08 -23.49
CA LYS A 281 72.68 -82.31 -24.32
C LYS A 281 73.71 -81.19 -24.17
N GLU A 282 73.28 -79.92 -24.15
CA GLU A 282 74.16 -78.77 -23.93
C GLU A 282 74.76 -78.76 -22.52
N MET A 283 73.96 -79.07 -21.49
CA MET A 283 74.46 -79.20 -20.11
C MET A 283 75.47 -80.33 -19.97
N ALA A 284 75.22 -81.49 -20.59
CA ALA A 284 76.20 -82.56 -20.64
C ALA A 284 77.49 -82.09 -21.31
N ARG A 285 77.41 -81.38 -22.44
CA ARG A 285 78.58 -80.81 -23.13
C ARG A 285 79.38 -79.85 -22.24
N LEU A 286 78.71 -78.97 -21.49
CA LEU A 286 79.36 -78.06 -20.55
C LEU A 286 80.03 -78.79 -19.39
N GLN A 287 79.37 -79.79 -18.81
CA GLN A 287 79.94 -80.64 -17.76
C GLN A 287 81.17 -81.39 -18.27
N TRP A 288 81.12 -81.95 -19.47
CA TRP A 288 82.27 -82.62 -20.10
C TRP A 288 83.43 -81.65 -20.34
N ALA A 289 83.17 -80.47 -20.90
CA ALA A 289 84.19 -79.45 -21.13
C ALA A 289 84.87 -79.02 -19.81
N TYR A 290 84.06 -78.83 -18.75
CA TYR A 290 84.59 -78.52 -17.42
C TYR A 290 85.45 -79.63 -16.85
N ILE A 291 85.00 -80.89 -16.91
CA ILE A 291 85.78 -82.05 -16.42
C ILE A 291 87.12 -82.12 -17.13
N VAL A 292 87.15 -81.96 -18.47
CA VAL A 292 88.38 -82.02 -19.25
C VAL A 292 89.32 -80.87 -18.90
N ALA A 293 88.81 -79.64 -18.83
CA ALA A 293 89.61 -78.47 -18.48
C ALA A 293 90.19 -78.56 -17.05
N GLN A 294 89.40 -78.98 -16.08
CA GLN A 294 89.84 -79.16 -14.70
C GLN A 294 90.82 -80.32 -14.56
N TYR A 295 90.60 -81.42 -15.28
CA TYR A 295 91.54 -82.54 -15.29
C TYR A 295 92.92 -82.12 -15.81
N GLN A 296 92.96 -81.39 -16.93
CA GLN A 296 94.20 -80.82 -17.47
C GLN A 296 94.85 -79.88 -16.45
N LEU A 297 94.09 -78.96 -15.87
CA LEU A 297 94.61 -78.03 -14.87
C LEU A 297 95.18 -78.74 -13.63
N VAL A 298 94.54 -79.79 -13.13
CA VAL A 298 95.06 -80.58 -12.00
C VAL A 298 96.33 -81.32 -12.39
N LYS A 299 96.39 -81.88 -13.60
CA LYS A 299 97.58 -82.55 -14.13
C LYS A 299 98.76 -81.58 -14.24
N GLU A 300 98.56 -80.44 -14.89
CA GLU A 300 99.60 -79.42 -15.06
C GLU A 300 100.06 -78.84 -13.70
N ARG A 301 99.14 -78.61 -12.75
CA ARG A 301 99.51 -78.18 -11.39
C ARG A 301 100.30 -79.24 -10.64
N ALA A 302 99.97 -80.52 -10.82
CA ALA A 302 100.72 -81.61 -10.18
C ALA A 302 102.13 -81.72 -10.77
N GLU A 303 102.29 -81.56 -12.08
CA GLU A 303 103.59 -81.48 -12.75
C GLU A 303 104.39 -80.26 -12.27
N GLU A 304 103.77 -79.07 -12.20
CA GLU A 304 104.41 -77.85 -11.69
C GLU A 304 104.85 -78.01 -10.22
N HIS A 305 104.03 -78.60 -9.36
CA HIS A 305 104.39 -78.90 -7.98
C HIS A 305 105.50 -79.97 -7.89
N GLY A 306 105.48 -80.97 -8.78
CA GLY A 306 106.54 -81.96 -8.92
C GLY A 306 107.87 -81.33 -9.30
N ASP A 307 107.88 -80.44 -10.29
CA ASP A 307 109.06 -79.70 -10.73
C ASP A 307 109.60 -78.77 -9.63
N LYS A 308 108.70 -78.10 -8.89
CA LYS A 308 109.07 -77.28 -7.72
C LYS A 308 109.72 -78.13 -6.62
N ALA A 309 109.11 -79.26 -6.27
CA ALA A 309 109.67 -80.17 -5.28
C ALA A 309 111.00 -80.78 -5.72
N ALA A 310 111.13 -81.15 -7.01
CA ALA A 310 112.38 -81.63 -7.59
C ALA A 310 113.48 -80.56 -7.53
N LYS A 311 113.14 -79.30 -7.87
CA LYS A 311 114.04 -78.16 -7.75
C LYS A 311 114.48 -77.93 -6.30
N GLU A 312 113.55 -77.93 -5.35
CA GLU A 312 113.84 -77.77 -3.92
C GLU A 312 114.74 -78.91 -3.40
N TRP A 313 114.44 -80.15 -3.79
CA TRP A 313 115.26 -81.32 -3.46
C TRP A 313 116.67 -81.19 -4.03
N LEU A 314 116.82 -80.79 -5.30
CA LEU A 314 118.14 -80.56 -5.92
C LEU A 314 118.93 -79.46 -5.19
N ILE A 315 118.27 -78.36 -4.82
CA ILE A 315 118.89 -77.27 -4.03
C ILE A 315 119.35 -77.81 -2.67
N GLN A 316 118.51 -78.54 -1.96
CA GLN A 316 118.85 -79.12 -0.65
C GLN A 316 119.97 -80.16 -0.76
N ARG A 317 119.99 -80.96 -1.84
CA ARG A 317 121.03 -81.95 -2.13
C ARG A 317 122.37 -81.30 -2.47
N MET A 318 122.37 -80.25 -3.30
CA MET A 318 123.58 -79.48 -3.61
C MET A 318 124.17 -78.83 -2.35
N ASN A 319 123.33 -78.34 -1.45
CA ASN A 319 123.77 -77.71 -0.21
C ASN A 319 124.27 -78.70 0.86
N SER A 320 123.97 -80.01 0.73
CA SER A 320 124.33 -81.06 1.69
C SER A 320 125.46 -82.00 1.23
N SER A 321 125.93 -81.87 -0.02
CA SER A 321 126.90 -82.81 -0.61
C SER A 321 128.36 -82.32 -0.49
N THR A 322 129.06 -82.73 0.57
CA THR A 322 130.54 -82.63 0.68
C THR A 322 131.27 -83.97 0.64
N GLU A 323 130.59 -85.11 0.49
CA GLU A 323 131.22 -86.44 0.42
C GLU A 323 130.93 -87.15 -0.92
N SER A 324 131.96 -87.77 -1.52
CA SER A 324 131.83 -88.48 -2.78
C SER A 324 131.05 -89.79 -2.60
N LEU A 325 129.91 -89.91 -3.30
CA LEU A 325 129.12 -91.14 -3.34
C LEU A 325 129.91 -92.30 -3.93
N CYS A 326 130.03 -93.39 -3.16
CA CYS A 326 130.63 -94.64 -3.62
C CYS A 326 129.63 -95.38 -4.52
N TYR A 327 129.99 -95.59 -5.80
CA TYR A 327 129.15 -96.20 -6.85
C TYR A 327 128.54 -97.56 -6.45
N SER A 328 129.19 -98.28 -5.53
CA SER A 328 128.77 -99.61 -5.05
C SER A 328 127.55 -99.61 -4.13
N GLN A 329 127.28 -98.51 -3.40
CA GLN A 329 126.09 -98.40 -2.52
C GLN A 329 124.84 -98.02 -3.31
N VAL A 330 124.98 -97.20 -4.34
CA VAL A 330 123.88 -96.74 -5.21
C VAL A 330 123.37 -97.89 -6.09
N SER A 331 124.27 -98.72 -6.63
CA SER A 331 123.89 -99.86 -7.49
C SER A 331 123.09 -100.95 -6.74
N ARG A 332 123.24 -101.06 -5.41
CA ARG A 332 122.47 -102.01 -4.59
C ARG A 332 121.05 -101.54 -4.27
N LEU A 333 120.82 -100.22 -4.18
CA LEU A 333 119.51 -99.62 -3.87
C LEU A 333 118.70 -99.27 -5.13
N GLU A 334 119.34 -99.28 -6.30
CA GLU A 334 118.71 -99.04 -7.60
C GLU A 334 117.47 -99.91 -7.91
N PRO A 335 117.45 -101.25 -7.66
CA PRO A 335 116.25 -102.04 -7.90
C PRO A 335 115.11 -101.70 -6.93
N ASP A 336 115.43 -101.42 -5.66
CA ASP A 336 114.46 -101.08 -4.63
C ASP A 336 113.82 -99.72 -4.91
N LEU A 337 114.61 -98.69 -5.24
CA LEU A 337 114.13 -97.38 -5.67
C LEU A 337 113.32 -97.46 -6.97
N ARG A 338 113.72 -98.31 -7.93
CA ARG A 338 112.92 -98.54 -9.14
C ARG A 338 111.58 -99.18 -8.81
N SER A 339 111.54 -100.12 -7.88
CA SER A 339 110.29 -100.75 -7.44
C SER A 339 109.38 -99.76 -6.71
N GLU A 340 109.94 -98.86 -5.89
CA GLU A 340 109.22 -97.77 -5.24
C GLU A 340 108.68 -96.73 -6.23
N ILE A 341 109.49 -96.33 -7.24
CA ILE A 341 109.03 -95.42 -8.31
C ILE A 341 107.86 -96.04 -9.07
N ILE A 342 107.93 -97.33 -9.41
CA ILE A 342 106.84 -98.03 -10.09
C ILE A 342 105.60 -98.13 -9.18
N SER A 343 105.77 -98.38 -7.88
CA SER A 343 104.68 -98.38 -6.90
C SER A 343 104.00 -97.02 -6.82
N ILE A 344 104.76 -95.94 -6.61
CA ILE A 344 104.25 -94.57 -6.54
C ILE A 344 103.60 -94.17 -7.88
N GLN A 345 104.16 -94.58 -9.02
CA GLN A 345 103.56 -94.33 -10.32
C GLN A 345 102.23 -95.06 -10.47
N SER A 346 102.11 -96.29 -9.95
CA SER A 346 100.84 -97.03 -9.94
C SER A 346 99.81 -96.42 -8.98
N GLU A 347 100.25 -95.86 -7.85
CA GLU A 347 99.40 -95.14 -6.91
C GLU A 347 98.91 -93.80 -7.49
N ILE A 348 99.79 -93.06 -8.18
CA ILE A 348 99.39 -91.84 -8.91
C ILE A 348 98.38 -92.20 -9.99
N GLN A 349 98.59 -93.27 -10.74
CA GLN A 349 97.63 -93.73 -11.75
C GLN A 349 96.29 -94.14 -11.13
N SER A 350 96.28 -94.86 -10.00
CA SER A 350 95.02 -95.24 -9.33
C SER A 350 94.27 -94.02 -8.79
N LEU A 351 94.98 -93.04 -8.21
CA LEU A 351 94.41 -91.77 -7.76
C LEU A 351 93.85 -90.93 -8.93
N MET A 352 94.52 -90.91 -10.07
CA MET A 352 94.07 -90.19 -11.25
C MET A 352 92.86 -90.85 -11.94
N LEU A 353 92.70 -92.16 -11.83
CA LEU A 353 91.62 -92.91 -12.48
C LEU A 353 90.30 -92.81 -11.72
N ASP A 354 90.31 -92.95 -10.39
CA ASP A 354 89.07 -93.12 -9.61
C ASP A 354 88.70 -91.89 -8.75
N PRO A 355 89.50 -91.48 -7.73
CA PRO A 355 89.11 -90.39 -6.84
C PRO A 355 89.14 -89.01 -7.51
N VAL A 356 90.13 -88.72 -8.37
CA VAL A 356 90.16 -87.43 -9.08
C VAL A 356 88.99 -87.33 -10.06
N ARG A 357 88.67 -88.42 -10.79
CA ARG A 357 87.53 -88.41 -11.72
C ARG A 357 86.19 -88.34 -11.03
N SER A 358 86.00 -89.00 -9.88
CA SER A 358 84.74 -88.94 -9.13
C SER A 358 84.50 -87.53 -8.57
N VAL A 359 85.53 -86.92 -7.96
CA VAL A 359 85.44 -85.54 -7.45
C VAL A 359 85.17 -84.55 -8.58
N LEU A 360 85.85 -84.68 -9.73
CA LEU A 360 85.57 -83.82 -10.89
C LEU A 360 84.15 -83.99 -11.44
N ARG A 361 83.60 -85.21 -11.43
CA ARG A 361 82.18 -85.45 -11.80
C ARG A 361 81.23 -84.77 -10.81
N ASP A 362 81.52 -84.84 -9.51
CA ASP A 362 80.69 -84.17 -8.50
C ASP A 362 80.79 -82.64 -8.60
N CYS A 363 81.97 -82.09 -8.84
CA CYS A 363 82.13 -80.66 -9.15
C CYS A 363 81.39 -80.25 -10.42
N ALA A 364 81.38 -81.09 -11.46
CA ALA A 364 80.65 -80.82 -12.69
C ALA A 364 79.12 -80.83 -12.46
N ARG A 365 78.60 -81.70 -11.58
CA ARG A 365 77.17 -81.69 -11.19
C ARG A 365 76.77 -80.39 -10.51
N LEU A 366 77.67 -79.75 -9.76
CA LEU A 366 77.41 -78.45 -9.13
C LEU A 366 77.24 -77.30 -10.13
N LEU A 367 77.69 -77.46 -11.39
CA LEU A 367 77.45 -76.47 -12.46
C LEU A 367 75.96 -76.30 -12.81
N ASN A 368 75.12 -77.27 -12.44
CA ASN A 368 73.67 -77.14 -12.62
C ASN A 368 73.08 -76.02 -11.75
N ILE A 369 73.69 -75.73 -10.59
CA ILE A 369 73.15 -74.77 -9.61
C ILE A 369 73.17 -73.33 -10.15
N PRO A 370 74.29 -72.80 -10.70
CA PRO A 370 74.30 -71.47 -11.32
C PRO A 370 73.34 -71.33 -12.50
N VAL A 371 73.19 -72.37 -13.32
CA VAL A 371 72.30 -72.35 -14.49
C VAL A 371 70.84 -72.25 -14.05
N VAL A 372 70.40 -73.14 -13.15
CA VAL A 372 69.04 -73.10 -12.59
C VAL A 372 68.80 -71.79 -11.84
N ARG A 373 69.79 -71.28 -11.10
CA ARG A 373 69.70 -69.97 -10.44
C ARG A 373 69.53 -68.83 -11.45
N GLY A 374 70.21 -68.88 -12.60
CA GLY A 374 70.05 -67.93 -13.69
C GLY A 374 68.64 -67.97 -14.28
N ASP A 375 68.12 -69.17 -14.56
CA ASP A 375 66.76 -69.35 -15.09
C ASP A 375 65.69 -68.86 -14.12
N LEU A 376 65.81 -69.20 -12.83
CA LEU A 376 64.91 -68.71 -11.78
C LEU A 376 65.01 -67.19 -11.62
N ALA A 377 66.21 -66.61 -11.69
CA ALA A 377 66.39 -65.15 -11.65
C ALA A 377 65.73 -64.47 -12.85
N LEU A 378 65.81 -65.05 -14.05
CA LEU A 378 65.14 -64.56 -15.25
C LEU A 378 63.61 -64.65 -15.11
N GLN A 379 63.09 -65.76 -14.58
CA GLN A 379 61.66 -65.90 -14.30
C GLN A 379 61.17 -64.85 -13.29
N VAL A 380 61.91 -64.64 -12.20
CA VAL A 380 61.59 -63.60 -11.20
C VAL A 380 61.65 -62.21 -11.82
N ALA A 381 62.64 -61.91 -12.66
CA ALA A 381 62.71 -60.63 -13.37
C ALA A 381 61.50 -60.40 -14.28
N ARG A 382 61.06 -61.43 -15.01
CA ARG A 382 59.82 -61.38 -15.83
C ARG A 382 58.59 -61.11 -14.98
N GLN A 383 58.43 -61.83 -13.88
CA GLN A 383 57.29 -61.64 -12.97
C GLN A 383 57.29 -60.24 -12.34
N ASN A 384 58.45 -59.74 -11.92
CA ASN A 384 58.58 -58.39 -11.38
C ASN A 384 58.24 -57.32 -12.42
N TYR A 385 58.67 -57.50 -13.67
CA TYR A 385 58.30 -56.63 -14.78
C TYR A 385 56.77 -56.60 -14.98
N TYR A 386 56.11 -57.76 -15.08
CA TYR A 386 54.65 -57.82 -15.22
C TYR A 386 53.93 -57.19 -14.04
N THR A 387 54.35 -57.48 -12.81
CA THR A 387 53.73 -56.94 -11.60
C THR A 387 53.86 -55.41 -11.56
N SER A 388 55.03 -54.88 -11.96
CA SER A 388 55.25 -53.45 -12.09
C SER A 388 54.32 -52.82 -13.14
N ARG A 389 54.26 -53.38 -14.35
CA ARG A 389 53.39 -52.87 -15.43
C ARG A 389 51.90 -53.01 -15.12
N GLN A 390 51.48 -54.11 -14.49
CA GLN A 390 50.12 -54.29 -14.00
C GLN A 390 49.76 -53.23 -12.96
N SER A 391 50.67 -52.93 -12.03
CA SER A 391 50.46 -51.88 -11.03
C SER A 391 50.28 -50.50 -11.67
N GLU A 392 51.06 -50.20 -12.72
CA GLU A 392 50.97 -48.94 -13.47
C GLU A 392 49.62 -48.83 -14.20
N VAL A 393 49.22 -49.86 -14.93
CA VAL A 393 47.93 -49.90 -15.65
C VAL A 393 46.77 -49.81 -14.68
N ARG A 394 46.80 -50.56 -13.56
CA ARG A 394 45.81 -50.47 -12.49
C ARG A 394 45.70 -49.04 -11.95
N ASN A 395 46.82 -48.38 -11.69
CA ASN A 395 46.83 -47.01 -11.17
C ASN A 395 46.21 -46.02 -12.19
N GLN A 396 46.47 -46.20 -13.50
CA GLN A 396 45.85 -45.40 -14.55
C GLN A 396 44.33 -45.64 -14.66
N LEU A 397 43.88 -46.90 -14.57
CA LEU A 397 42.46 -47.25 -14.55
C LEU A 397 41.76 -46.70 -13.29
N LEU A 398 42.42 -46.76 -12.13
CA LEU A 398 41.91 -46.16 -10.90
C LEU A 398 41.75 -44.64 -11.06
N ARG A 399 42.73 -43.94 -11.65
CA ARG A 399 42.62 -42.51 -11.94
C ARG A 399 41.42 -42.20 -12.84
N GLN A 400 41.27 -42.95 -13.93
CA GLN A 400 40.12 -42.82 -14.82
C GLN A 400 38.80 -43.01 -14.06
N LYS A 401 38.70 -44.06 -13.24
CA LYS A 401 37.52 -44.30 -12.38
C LYS A 401 37.26 -43.14 -11.42
N THR A 402 38.29 -42.61 -10.75
CA THR A 402 38.13 -41.48 -9.83
C THR A 402 37.63 -40.23 -10.54
N PHE A 403 38.02 -39.97 -11.79
CA PHE A 403 37.49 -38.85 -12.56
C PHE A 403 35.98 -39.01 -12.82
N PHE A 404 35.54 -40.21 -13.23
CA PHE A 404 34.12 -40.49 -13.43
C PHE A 404 33.31 -40.39 -12.12
N GLU A 405 33.85 -40.93 -11.02
CA GLU A 405 33.22 -40.82 -9.71
C GLU A 405 33.12 -39.38 -9.23
N LEU A 406 34.16 -38.56 -9.46
CA LEU A 406 34.14 -37.14 -9.10
C LEU A 406 33.05 -36.37 -9.88
N VAL A 407 32.96 -36.60 -11.20
CA VAL A 407 31.93 -35.98 -12.04
C VAL A 407 30.53 -36.41 -11.59
N ARG A 408 30.33 -37.70 -11.31
CA ARG A 408 29.07 -38.22 -10.78
C ARG A 408 28.73 -37.59 -9.42
N LEU A 409 29.68 -37.53 -8.50
CA LEU A 409 29.48 -36.90 -7.19
C LEU A 409 29.14 -35.41 -7.32
N ALA A 410 29.74 -34.69 -8.28
CA ALA A 410 29.40 -33.31 -8.55
C ALA A 410 27.96 -33.16 -9.06
N GLN A 411 27.51 -34.04 -9.96
CA GLN A 411 26.11 -34.09 -10.44
C GLN A 411 25.13 -34.43 -9.30
N ASP A 412 25.44 -35.43 -8.48
CA ASP A 412 24.61 -35.82 -7.34
C ASP A 412 24.52 -34.70 -6.30
N ALA A 413 25.63 -34.00 -6.02
CA ALA A 413 25.67 -32.86 -5.11
C ALA A 413 24.86 -31.67 -5.65
N GLU A 414 24.93 -31.40 -6.95
CA GLU A 414 24.11 -30.38 -7.61
C GLU A 414 22.62 -30.74 -7.51
N LEU A 415 22.25 -31.99 -7.80
CA LEU A 415 20.87 -32.47 -7.71
C LEU A 415 20.32 -32.37 -6.28
N LEU A 416 21.11 -32.74 -5.27
CA LEU A 416 20.72 -32.59 -3.86
C LEU A 416 20.56 -31.13 -3.46
N ARG A 417 21.41 -30.23 -3.96
CA ARG A 417 21.26 -28.77 -3.74
C ARG A 417 19.99 -28.26 -4.42
N GLY A 418 19.73 -28.66 -5.67
CA GLY A 418 18.53 -28.30 -6.41
C GLY A 418 17.26 -28.74 -5.69
N LYS A 419 17.21 -29.98 -5.17
CA LYS A 419 16.08 -30.47 -4.37
C LYS A 419 15.83 -29.63 -3.13
N ARG A 420 16.87 -29.31 -2.35
CA ARG A 420 16.74 -28.44 -1.17
C ARG A 420 16.22 -27.05 -1.52
N VAL A 421 16.73 -26.45 -2.61
CA VAL A 421 16.26 -25.14 -3.08
C VAL A 421 14.79 -25.22 -3.50
N MET A 422 14.37 -26.29 -4.19
CA MET A 422 12.96 -26.51 -4.55
C MET A 422 12.07 -26.66 -3.31
N GLU A 423 12.49 -27.43 -2.30
CA GLU A 423 11.75 -27.58 -1.03
C GLU A 423 11.59 -26.22 -0.31
N GLN A 424 12.66 -25.42 -0.25
CA GLN A 424 12.63 -24.07 0.33
C GLN A 424 11.73 -23.13 -0.47
N LEU A 425 11.76 -23.21 -1.81
CA LEU A 425 10.92 -22.39 -2.67
C LEU A 425 9.44 -22.77 -2.50
N ASP A 426 9.12 -24.06 -2.41
CA ASP A 426 7.78 -24.56 -2.15
C ASP A 426 7.25 -24.10 -0.78
N GLU A 427 8.10 -24.10 0.25
CA GLU A 427 7.74 -23.54 1.56
C GLU A 427 7.45 -22.03 1.48
N ILE A 428 8.27 -21.26 0.75
CA ILE A 428 8.04 -19.82 0.55
C ILE A 428 6.73 -19.60 -0.22
N VAL A 429 6.46 -20.39 -1.27
CA VAL A 429 5.21 -20.31 -2.04
C VAL A 429 4.02 -20.54 -1.13
N LYS A 430 4.01 -21.61 -0.32
CA LYS A 430 2.93 -21.88 0.64
C LYS A 430 2.74 -20.76 1.66
N ARG A 431 3.83 -20.17 2.16
CA ARG A 431 3.76 -19.02 3.08
C ARG A 431 3.16 -17.79 2.40
N LEU A 432 3.52 -17.52 1.15
CA LEU A 432 2.96 -16.42 0.36
C LEU A 432 1.49 -16.64 0.01
N GLU A 433 1.10 -17.86 -0.37
CA GLU A 433 -0.29 -18.25 -0.58
C GLU A 433 -1.12 -18.05 0.68
N GLY A 434 -0.65 -18.56 1.83
CA GLY A 434 -1.33 -18.35 3.11
C GLY A 434 -1.41 -16.87 3.51
N ALA A 435 -0.39 -16.07 3.23
CA ALA A 435 -0.41 -14.63 3.45
C ALA A 435 -1.39 -13.90 2.51
N ALA A 436 -1.49 -14.34 1.26
CA ALA A 436 -2.45 -13.82 0.28
C ALA A 436 -3.89 -14.18 0.68
N GLU A 437 -4.15 -15.42 1.10
CA GLU A 437 -5.43 -15.82 1.66
C GLU A 437 -5.79 -15.00 2.90
N ALA A 438 -4.87 -14.80 3.84
CA ALA A 438 -5.10 -13.94 5.00
C ALA A 438 -5.33 -12.46 4.61
N ALA A 439 -4.68 -11.96 3.56
CA ALA A 439 -4.91 -10.62 3.04
C ALA A 439 -6.31 -10.51 2.40
N THR A 440 -6.72 -11.46 1.57
CA THR A 440 -8.06 -11.49 0.97
C THR A 440 -9.15 -11.66 2.02
N GLN A 441 -8.94 -12.45 3.07
CA GLN A 441 -9.86 -12.57 4.21
C GLN A 441 -9.99 -11.23 4.94
N ARG A 442 -8.87 -10.54 5.21
CA ARG A 442 -8.91 -9.19 5.81
C ARG A 442 -9.63 -8.20 4.91
N GLU A 443 -9.36 -8.20 3.61
CA GLU A 443 -10.06 -7.37 2.63
C GLU A 443 -11.57 -7.65 2.65
N ASN A 444 -11.97 -8.92 2.65
CA ASN A 444 -13.36 -9.34 2.77
C ASN A 444 -14.00 -8.88 4.09
N THR A 445 -13.27 -8.92 5.21
CA THR A 445 -13.76 -8.38 6.49
C THR A 445 -13.91 -6.87 6.46
N LEU A 446 -12.97 -6.13 5.86
CA LEU A 446 -13.00 -4.66 5.78
C LEU A 446 -14.04 -4.14 4.79
N THR A 447 -14.34 -4.93 3.75
CA THR A 447 -15.40 -4.64 2.77
C THR A 447 -16.79 -5.03 3.27
N GLN A 448 -16.92 -5.60 4.49
CA GLN A 448 -18.23 -5.86 5.06
C GLN A 448 -19.02 -4.54 5.20
N PRO A 449 -20.30 -4.52 4.79
CA PRO A 449 -21.14 -3.32 4.76
C PRO A 449 -21.39 -2.71 6.15
N HIS A 450 -21.02 -3.42 7.22
CA HIS A 450 -21.15 -2.96 8.60
C HIS A 450 -19.99 -2.07 9.07
N LEU A 451 -18.81 -2.16 8.42
CA LEU A 451 -17.60 -1.42 8.78
C LEU A 451 -17.34 -0.21 7.88
N THR A 452 -17.86 -0.24 6.65
CA THR A 452 -17.88 0.90 5.72
C THR A 452 -19.03 1.84 6.07
N GLN A 453 -18.94 2.54 7.21
CA GLN A 453 -19.86 3.60 7.62
C GLN A 453 -19.70 4.87 6.77
N VAL A 454 -19.93 4.75 5.46
CA VAL A 454 -20.64 5.81 4.75
C VAL A 454 -22.09 5.36 4.79
N PRO A 455 -23.04 6.16 5.32
CA PRO A 455 -24.45 5.81 5.27
C PRO A 455 -24.93 5.90 3.82
N TYR A 456 -24.56 4.92 3.00
CA TYR A 456 -25.26 4.61 1.77
C TYR A 456 -26.60 4.05 2.19
N LEU A 457 -27.61 4.92 2.21
CA LEU A 457 -29.01 4.54 2.12
C LEU A 457 -29.19 3.77 0.81
N GLY A 458 -28.91 2.46 0.85
CA GLY A 458 -29.20 1.55 -0.25
C GLY A 458 -30.72 1.47 -0.51
N PRO A 459 -31.15 0.83 -1.59
CA PRO A 459 -32.57 0.71 -1.96
C PRO A 459 -33.45 0.10 -0.86
N ASN A 460 -32.86 -0.65 0.09
CA ASN A 460 -33.57 -1.27 1.22
C ASN A 460 -33.65 -0.38 2.47
N ALA A 461 -32.98 0.78 2.51
CA ALA A 461 -33.01 1.67 3.67
C ALA A 461 -34.40 2.30 3.89
N LYS A 462 -35.19 2.44 2.83
CA LYS A 462 -36.60 2.87 2.91
C LYS A 462 -37.47 1.91 3.72
N GLN A 463 -37.08 0.63 3.80
CA GLN A 463 -37.79 -0.43 4.52
C GLN A 463 -37.26 -0.66 5.94
N GLN A 464 -36.17 0.01 6.33
CA GLN A 464 -35.58 -0.19 7.65
C GLN A 464 -36.46 0.48 8.71
N ILE A 465 -36.86 -0.33 9.70
CA ILE A 465 -37.68 0.10 10.84
C ILE A 465 -36.81 0.98 11.74
N MET A 466 -37.30 2.17 12.09
CA MET A 466 -36.66 3.07 13.05
C MET A 466 -36.49 2.33 14.38
N SER A 467 -35.25 2.27 14.86
CA SER A 467 -34.93 1.60 16.11
C SER A 467 -35.55 2.35 17.29
N PHE A 468 -35.95 1.65 18.34
CA PHE A 468 -36.47 2.27 19.58
C PHE A 468 -35.49 3.25 20.26
N LYS A 469 -34.20 3.20 19.87
CA LYS A 469 -33.16 4.14 20.33
C LYS A 469 -33.22 5.48 19.60
N ASP A 470 -33.81 5.53 18.41
CA ASP A 470 -33.92 6.70 17.55
C ASP A 470 -35.15 7.55 17.91
N THR A 471 -35.17 8.00 19.16
CA THR A 471 -36.22 8.87 19.72
C THR A 471 -36.37 10.19 18.96
N ALA A 472 -35.28 10.69 18.35
CA ALA A 472 -35.29 11.91 17.56
C ALA A 472 -36.05 11.73 16.24
N PHE A 473 -35.78 10.65 15.49
CA PHE A 473 -36.39 10.39 14.19
C PHE A 473 -37.85 9.95 14.30
N SER A 474 -38.18 9.16 15.33
CA SER A 474 -39.57 8.83 15.67
C SER A 474 -40.38 10.07 16.06
N ARG A 475 -39.80 10.99 16.86
CA ARG A 475 -40.45 12.26 17.19
C ARG A 475 -40.61 13.18 15.98
N LEU A 476 -39.63 13.21 15.07
CA LEU A 476 -39.70 14.00 13.84
C LEU A 476 -40.82 13.47 12.92
N LEU A 477 -40.91 12.14 12.75
CA LEU A 477 -42.00 11.52 12.00
C LEU A 477 -43.36 11.88 12.61
N GLN A 478 -43.50 11.75 13.93
CA GLN A 478 -44.73 12.15 14.63
C GLN A 478 -45.07 13.61 14.35
N MET A 479 -44.11 14.54 14.50
CA MET A 479 -44.33 15.97 14.24
C MET A 479 -44.77 16.26 12.79
N LEU A 480 -44.26 15.51 11.80
CA LEU A 480 -44.67 15.66 10.40
C LEU A 480 -46.05 15.04 10.13
N GLU A 481 -46.46 14.03 10.90
CA GLU A 481 -47.75 13.36 10.76
C GLU A 481 -48.88 13.98 11.59
N MET A 482 -48.57 14.80 12.63
CA MET A 482 -49.55 15.48 13.51
C MET A 482 -50.61 16.33 12.78
N GLY A 483 -50.38 16.71 11.52
CA GLY A 483 -51.30 17.51 10.71
C GLY A 483 -52.20 16.72 9.75
N LYS A 484 -52.02 15.40 9.60
CA LYS A 484 -52.82 14.57 8.71
C LYS A 484 -53.95 13.91 9.49
N ALA A 485 -55.20 14.12 9.07
CA ALA A 485 -56.33 13.35 9.59
C ALA A 485 -56.11 11.87 9.26
N SER A 486 -55.99 11.03 10.28
CA SER A 486 -55.73 9.60 10.19
C SER A 486 -56.82 8.90 9.39
N THR A 487 -56.60 8.82 8.09
CA THR A 487 -57.33 7.95 7.18
C THR A 487 -56.36 6.86 6.81
N GLU A 488 -56.70 5.64 7.21
CA GLU A 488 -55.95 4.38 7.05
C GLU A 488 -55.06 4.01 8.24
N ARG A 489 -55.17 2.72 8.62
CA ARG A 489 -54.56 2.09 9.81
C ARG A 489 -53.10 2.49 9.97
N GLU A 490 -52.72 2.93 11.16
CA GLU A 490 -51.32 3.11 11.53
C GLU A 490 -50.58 1.78 11.40
N ASP A 491 -49.74 1.65 10.38
CA ASP A 491 -48.76 0.58 10.33
C ASP A 491 -47.86 0.71 11.58
N PRO A 492 -47.74 -0.35 12.41
CA PRO A 492 -47.00 -0.29 13.67
C PRO A 492 -45.48 -0.08 13.46
N PHE A 493 -45.00 -0.22 12.23
CA PHE A 493 -43.60 -0.08 11.87
C PHE A 493 -43.34 1.31 11.28
N GLN A 494 -42.67 2.15 12.06
CA GLN A 494 -42.17 3.43 11.56
C GLN A 494 -40.89 3.18 10.77
N THR A 495 -40.90 3.48 9.47
CA THR A 495 -39.73 3.25 8.59
C THR A 495 -39.09 4.58 8.17
N TYR A 496 -37.79 4.57 7.86
CA TYR A 496 -37.12 5.76 7.29
C TYR A 496 -37.72 6.22 5.96
N GLY A 497 -38.32 5.32 5.16
CA GLY A 497 -39.06 5.69 3.96
C GLY A 497 -40.31 6.54 4.25
N ARG A 498 -41.05 6.24 5.32
CA ARG A 498 -42.19 7.08 5.75
C ARG A 498 -41.73 8.48 6.13
N LEU A 499 -40.60 8.60 6.83
CA LEU A 499 -40.02 9.90 7.17
C LEU A 499 -39.63 10.71 5.93
N GLU A 500 -39.00 10.06 4.94
CA GLU A 500 -38.66 10.68 3.65
C GLU A 500 -39.90 11.15 2.89
N THR A 501 -40.97 10.33 2.84
CA THR A 501 -42.23 10.73 2.20
C THR A 501 -42.94 11.86 2.95
N ALA A 502 -42.93 11.85 4.28
CA ALA A 502 -43.53 12.92 5.08
C ALA A 502 -42.77 14.25 4.90
N ALA A 503 -41.44 14.19 4.85
CA ALA A 503 -40.59 15.36 4.55
C ALA A 503 -40.79 15.88 3.12
N SER A 504 -40.89 14.99 2.14
CA SER A 504 -41.14 15.36 0.73
C SER A 504 -42.50 16.02 0.56
N ASN A 505 -43.56 15.47 1.19
CA ASN A 505 -44.89 16.07 1.19
C ASN A 505 -44.89 17.48 1.81
N LEU A 506 -44.15 17.69 2.92
CA LEU A 506 -44.03 19.02 3.53
C LEU A 506 -43.34 20.00 2.58
N GLN A 507 -42.29 19.56 1.89
CA GLN A 507 -41.60 20.37 0.89
C GLN A 507 -42.54 20.77 -0.25
N GLU A 508 -43.33 19.82 -0.76
CA GLU A 508 -44.35 20.10 -1.79
C GLU A 508 -45.42 21.08 -1.29
N HIS A 509 -45.90 20.92 -0.04
CA HIS A 509 -46.84 21.86 0.57
C HIS A 509 -46.23 23.26 0.71
N LEU A 510 -44.97 23.40 1.13
CA LEU A 510 -44.30 24.69 1.24
C LEU A 510 -44.19 25.37 -0.13
N VAL A 511 -43.82 24.63 -1.17
CA VAL A 511 -43.76 25.14 -2.54
C VAL A 511 -45.15 25.60 -2.99
N SER A 512 -46.20 24.80 -2.77
CA SER A 512 -47.57 25.17 -3.16
C SER A 512 -48.09 26.43 -2.44
N VAL A 513 -47.78 26.59 -1.15
CA VAL A 513 -48.16 27.79 -0.38
C VAL A 513 -47.39 29.01 -0.87
N GLN A 514 -46.12 28.84 -1.23
CA GLN A 514 -45.31 29.93 -1.76
C GLN A 514 -45.79 30.36 -3.16
N GLU A 515 -46.15 29.43 -4.02
CA GLU A 515 -46.77 29.71 -5.32
C GLU A 515 -48.13 30.40 -5.17
N ALA A 516 -48.97 29.96 -4.22
CA ALA A 516 -50.25 30.60 -3.91
C ALA A 516 -50.06 32.02 -3.37
N LEU A 517 -49.05 32.24 -2.52
CA LEU A 517 -48.70 33.56 -2.00
C LEU A 517 -48.21 34.50 -3.10
N ASP A 518 -47.36 34.02 -3.99
CA ASP A 518 -46.89 34.80 -5.15
C ASP A 518 -48.04 35.06 -6.13
N GLY A 519 -48.97 34.11 -6.29
CA GLY A 519 -50.22 34.29 -7.03
C GLY A 519 -51.06 35.44 -6.47
N ALA A 520 -51.35 35.40 -5.17
CA ALA A 520 -52.09 36.46 -4.48
C ALA A 520 -51.39 37.82 -4.56
N ARG A 521 -50.05 37.86 -4.47
CA ARG A 521 -49.27 39.10 -4.66
C ARG A 521 -49.43 39.67 -6.07
N ARG A 522 -49.41 38.83 -7.12
CA ARG A 522 -49.61 39.29 -8.50
C ARG A 522 -51.03 39.79 -8.72
N GLU A 523 -52.04 39.12 -8.16
CA GLU A 523 -53.44 39.58 -8.21
C GLU A 523 -53.62 40.92 -7.49
N GLN A 524 -53.04 41.07 -6.29
CA GLN A 524 -53.06 42.35 -5.56
C GLN A 524 -52.39 43.47 -6.37
N ALA A 525 -51.21 43.22 -6.95
CA ALA A 525 -50.53 44.20 -7.78
C ALA A 525 -51.36 44.57 -9.03
N PHE A 526 -52.00 43.60 -9.68
CA PHE A 526 -52.88 43.84 -10.82
C PHE A 526 -54.11 44.67 -10.44
N THR A 527 -54.77 44.32 -9.34
CA THR A 527 -55.92 45.11 -8.84
C THR A 527 -55.52 46.52 -8.42
N GLY A 528 -54.35 46.69 -7.79
CA GLY A 528 -53.78 47.99 -7.46
C GLY A 528 -53.54 48.84 -8.71
N ALA A 529 -52.85 48.29 -9.71
CA ALA A 529 -52.62 48.99 -10.99
C ALA A 529 -53.93 49.34 -11.71
N ARG A 530 -54.95 48.47 -11.65
CA ARG A 530 -56.27 48.76 -12.22
C ARG A 530 -56.96 49.92 -11.51
N LEU A 531 -56.90 49.95 -10.18
CA LEU A 531 -57.49 51.05 -9.39
C LEU A 531 -56.74 52.37 -9.61
N GLU A 532 -55.41 52.34 -9.75
CA GLU A 532 -54.62 53.52 -10.12
C GLU A 532 -55.02 54.03 -11.51
N HIS A 533 -55.18 53.13 -12.49
CA HIS A 533 -55.67 53.49 -13.81
C HIS A 533 -57.09 54.07 -13.78
N ASP A 534 -57.99 53.45 -13.01
CA ASP A 534 -59.37 53.94 -12.82
C ASP A 534 -59.38 55.33 -12.15
N ARG A 535 -58.48 55.57 -11.18
CA ARG A 535 -58.29 56.87 -10.54
C ARG A 535 -57.77 57.91 -11.53
N ASP A 536 -56.73 57.58 -12.30
CA ASP A 536 -56.16 58.50 -13.27
C ASP A 536 -57.15 58.82 -14.40
N ALA A 537 -57.98 57.86 -14.80
CA ALA A 537 -59.10 58.08 -15.72
C ALA A 537 -60.17 59.00 -15.11
N LEU A 538 -60.53 58.81 -13.84
CA LEU A 538 -61.42 59.72 -13.12
C LEU A 538 -60.84 61.12 -12.98
N ASP A 539 -59.55 61.26 -12.70
CA ASP A 539 -58.85 62.54 -12.62
C ASP A 539 -58.84 63.23 -14.00
N GLN A 540 -58.61 62.48 -15.09
CA GLN A 540 -58.69 63.02 -16.45
C GLN A 540 -60.11 63.48 -16.82
N VAL A 541 -61.13 62.70 -16.47
CA VAL A 541 -62.55 63.07 -16.70
C VAL A 541 -62.94 64.26 -15.82
N ALA A 542 -62.54 64.30 -14.56
CA ALA A 542 -62.77 65.46 -13.70
C ALA A 542 -62.06 66.70 -14.25
N TYR A 543 -60.86 66.56 -14.81
CA TYR A 543 -60.14 67.65 -15.43
C TYR A 543 -60.80 68.12 -16.75
N SER A 544 -61.30 67.20 -17.60
CA SER A 544 -61.99 67.54 -18.84
C SER A 544 -63.37 68.16 -18.59
N ASP A 545 -64.13 67.61 -17.65
CA ASP A 545 -65.56 67.93 -17.50
C ASP A 545 -65.79 69.08 -16.52
N ILE A 546 -64.90 69.26 -15.53
CA ILE A 546 -65.06 70.29 -14.48
C ILE A 546 -64.05 71.43 -14.69
N VAL A 547 -62.77 71.11 -14.94
CA VAL A 547 -61.70 72.12 -14.96
C VAL A 547 -61.56 72.82 -16.33
N GLN A 548 -61.77 72.10 -17.42
CA GLN A 548 -61.66 72.65 -18.78
C GLN A 548 -62.72 73.73 -19.13
N PRO A 549 -64.00 73.61 -18.70
CA PRO A 549 -65.00 74.67 -18.91
C PRO A 549 -64.76 75.92 -18.07
N LEU A 550 -64.10 75.80 -16.90
CA LEU A 550 -63.76 76.92 -16.02
C LEU A 550 -62.54 77.75 -16.50
N LEU A 551 -61.71 77.18 -17.39
CA LEU A 551 -60.46 77.81 -17.86
C LEU A 551 -60.55 78.42 -19.27
N ARG A 552 -61.75 78.54 -19.88
CA ARG A 552 -61.90 79.15 -21.21
C ARG A 552 -61.95 80.70 -21.13
N PRO A 553 -61.06 81.44 -21.81
CA PRO A 553 -61.06 82.91 -21.78
C PRO A 553 -62.24 83.52 -22.57
N GLN A 554 -62.89 84.50 -21.95
CA GLN A 554 -63.90 85.38 -22.55
C GLN A 554 -63.28 86.28 -23.63
N VAL A 555 -63.81 86.25 -24.85
CA VAL A 555 -63.63 87.34 -25.84
C VAL A 555 -65.00 87.68 -26.44
N CYS A 556 -65.46 88.89 -26.15
CA CYS A 556 -66.67 89.51 -26.68
C CYS A 556 -66.42 90.12 -28.07
N ALA A 557 -67.34 89.88 -29.00
CA ALA A 557 -67.83 90.81 -30.04
C ALA A 557 -68.82 90.01 -30.94
N THR A 558 -69.98 90.45 -31.40
CA THR A 558 -70.78 91.68 -31.33
C THR A 558 -72.14 91.36 -31.98
N VAL A 559 -73.25 91.79 -31.36
CA VAL A 559 -74.48 92.38 -31.98
C VAL A 559 -75.40 91.51 -32.89
N THR A 560 -76.51 91.04 -32.26
CA THR A 560 -77.93 90.92 -32.72
C THR A 560 -78.36 89.84 -33.76
N PRO A 561 -79.66 89.46 -33.83
CA PRO A 561 -80.43 88.68 -32.84
C PRO A 561 -81.18 87.48 -33.48
N ALA A 562 -81.85 86.70 -32.64
CA ALA A 562 -82.88 85.68 -32.93
C ALA A 562 -82.43 84.23 -33.16
N LEU A 563 -82.81 83.40 -32.18
CA LEU A 563 -83.29 82.02 -32.27
C LEU A 563 -82.47 81.03 -33.11
N GLU A 564 -81.76 80.13 -32.42
CA GLU A 564 -82.13 78.71 -32.38
C GLU A 564 -81.30 77.98 -31.31
N LEU A 565 -81.91 76.92 -30.78
CA LEU A 565 -81.61 76.31 -29.49
C LEU A 565 -80.26 75.58 -29.45
N CYS A 566 -79.49 75.81 -28.38
CA CYS A 566 -78.32 74.98 -28.06
C CYS A 566 -78.75 73.63 -27.41
N PRO A 567 -78.11 72.50 -27.77
CA PRO A 567 -78.50 71.11 -27.47
C PRO A 567 -78.33 70.65 -26.00
N HIS A 568 -77.89 71.53 -25.09
CA HIS A 568 -77.53 71.17 -23.71
C HIS A 568 -78.72 70.78 -22.81
N ALA A 569 -79.95 71.16 -23.15
CA ALA A 569 -81.12 70.81 -22.34
C ALA A 569 -81.57 69.35 -22.51
N GLN A 570 -81.20 68.71 -23.63
CA GLN A 570 -81.62 67.33 -23.94
C GLN A 570 -80.68 66.29 -23.33
N GLU A 571 -79.38 66.58 -23.27
CA GLU A 571 -78.38 65.73 -22.61
C GLU A 571 -78.60 65.67 -21.09
N LEU A 572 -78.93 66.81 -20.45
CA LEU A 572 -79.29 66.84 -19.03
C LEU A 572 -80.54 66.01 -18.70
N LYS A 573 -81.51 65.94 -19.63
CA LYS A 573 -82.71 65.13 -19.44
C LYS A 573 -82.41 63.63 -19.49
N ILE A 574 -81.53 63.22 -20.42
CA ILE A 574 -81.09 61.81 -20.52
C ILE A 574 -80.31 61.39 -19.26
N VAL A 575 -79.40 62.25 -18.77
CA VAL A 575 -78.63 61.97 -17.55
C VAL A 575 -79.55 61.89 -16.32
N LEU A 576 -80.55 62.77 -16.22
CA LEU A 576 -81.53 62.72 -15.14
C LEU A 576 -82.43 61.48 -15.22
N ASP A 577 -82.85 61.08 -16.42
CA ASP A 577 -83.64 59.86 -16.64
C ASP A 577 -82.82 58.60 -16.29
N GLU A 578 -81.53 58.55 -16.63
CA GLU A 578 -80.62 57.45 -16.23
C GLU A 578 -80.41 57.40 -14.71
N LEU A 579 -80.30 58.55 -14.06
CA LEU A 579 -80.16 58.64 -12.60
C LEU A 579 -81.44 58.18 -11.90
N GLU A 580 -82.60 58.51 -12.46
CA GLU A 580 -83.89 58.05 -11.96
C GLU A 580 -84.06 56.53 -12.09
N VAL A 581 -83.56 55.93 -13.20
CA VAL A 581 -83.53 54.47 -13.38
C VAL A 581 -82.59 53.81 -12.37
N LYS A 582 -81.37 54.36 -12.17
CA LYS A 582 -80.43 53.83 -11.16
C LYS A 582 -80.99 53.95 -9.74
N GLN A 583 -81.71 55.04 -9.43
CA GLN A 583 -82.37 55.21 -8.14
C GLN A 583 -83.49 54.19 -7.94
N LYS A 584 -84.32 53.94 -8.96
CA LYS A 584 -85.36 52.90 -8.92
C LYS A 584 -84.75 51.51 -8.72
N ASN A 585 -83.66 51.20 -9.40
CA ASN A 585 -82.96 49.92 -9.26
C ASN A 585 -82.34 49.72 -7.87
N LEU A 586 -81.77 50.77 -7.26
CA LEU A 586 -81.30 50.70 -5.88
C LEU A 586 -82.45 50.49 -4.90
N TYR A 587 -83.60 51.13 -5.15
CA TYR A 587 -84.78 50.98 -4.31
C TYR A 587 -85.36 49.55 -4.38
N THR A 588 -85.38 48.93 -5.57
CA THR A 588 -85.79 47.53 -5.73
C THR A 588 -84.80 46.58 -5.05
N LEU A 589 -83.49 46.81 -5.21
CA LEU A 589 -82.48 45.96 -4.56
C LEU A 589 -82.57 46.04 -3.03
N LEU A 590 -82.82 47.24 -2.50
CA LEU A 590 -83.02 47.44 -1.06
C LEU A 590 -84.30 46.74 -0.58
N GLN A 591 -85.39 46.78 -1.37
CA GLN A 591 -86.61 46.05 -1.06
C GLN A 591 -86.40 44.53 -1.08
N ASP A 592 -85.63 44.00 -2.03
CA ASP A 592 -85.30 42.58 -2.12
C ASP A 592 -84.47 42.14 -0.91
N ILE A 593 -83.45 42.91 -0.52
CA ILE A 593 -82.64 42.62 0.68
C ILE A 593 -83.51 42.67 1.95
N VAL A 594 -84.39 43.65 2.07
CA VAL A 594 -85.33 43.73 3.20
C VAL A 594 -86.32 42.56 3.18
N GLY A 595 -86.76 42.13 2.00
CA GLY A 595 -87.60 40.94 1.79
C GLY A 595 -86.90 39.67 2.24
N ASP A 596 -85.65 39.48 1.82
CA ASP A 596 -84.80 38.36 2.21
C ASP A 596 -84.51 38.33 3.70
N LEU A 597 -84.24 39.48 4.31
CA LEU A 597 -84.05 39.60 5.76
C LEU A 597 -85.34 39.27 6.52
N LYS A 598 -86.51 39.71 6.04
CA LYS A 598 -87.81 39.34 6.62
C LYS A 598 -88.10 37.85 6.45
N ALA A 599 -87.77 37.26 5.29
CA ALA A 599 -87.93 35.82 5.04
C ALA A 599 -86.99 34.98 5.93
N LYS A 600 -85.72 35.38 6.05
CA LYS A 600 -84.74 34.75 6.96
C LYS A 600 -85.14 34.91 8.42
N ARG A 601 -85.65 36.08 8.82
CA ARG A 601 -86.22 36.32 10.16
C ARG A 601 -87.42 35.42 10.43
N GLY A 602 -88.37 35.34 9.50
CA GLY A 602 -89.53 34.46 9.63
C GLY A 602 -89.15 32.97 9.68
N ARG A 603 -88.12 32.55 8.94
CA ARG A 603 -87.56 31.20 9.04
C ARG A 603 -86.96 30.93 10.42
N LEU A 604 -86.15 31.86 10.94
CA LEU A 604 -85.58 31.78 12.29
C LEU A 604 -86.69 31.73 13.36
N GLU A 605 -87.75 32.53 13.23
CA GLU A 605 -88.87 32.52 14.17
C GLU A 605 -89.64 31.19 14.15
N ARG A 606 -89.83 30.57 12.99
CA ARG A 606 -90.56 29.29 12.87
C ARG A 606 -89.79 28.06 13.36
N SER A 607 -88.45 28.08 13.31
CA SER A 607 -87.63 26.93 13.72
C SER A 607 -86.79 27.25 14.95
N ALA A 608 -87.08 26.59 16.07
CA ALA A 608 -86.31 26.74 17.31
C ALA A 608 -84.83 26.29 17.15
N SER A 609 -84.57 25.29 16.31
CA SER A 609 -83.22 24.78 16.02
C SER A 609 -82.32 25.81 15.33
N LEU A 610 -82.78 26.48 14.27
CA LEU A 610 -81.98 27.50 13.57
C LEU A 610 -81.73 28.74 14.45
N ARG A 611 -82.66 29.06 15.37
CA ARG A 611 -82.41 30.11 16.38
C ARG A 611 -81.26 29.73 17.29
N ARG A 612 -81.26 28.49 17.78
CA ARG A 612 -80.19 27.97 18.64
C ARG A 612 -78.85 27.91 17.92
N GLU A 613 -78.82 27.49 16.66
CA GLU A 613 -77.62 27.47 15.82
C GLU A 613 -77.05 28.88 15.61
N ARG A 614 -77.91 29.87 15.32
CA ARG A 614 -77.48 31.27 15.22
C ARG A 614 -76.92 31.80 16.54
N GLU A 615 -77.55 31.48 17.67
CA GLU A 615 -77.05 31.85 19.01
C GLU A 615 -75.67 31.26 19.28
N LEU A 616 -75.45 29.97 18.96
CA LEU A 616 -74.14 29.32 19.09
C LEU A 616 -73.09 29.95 18.16
N TYR A 617 -73.47 30.26 16.91
CA TYR A 617 -72.58 30.96 15.96
C TYR A 617 -72.17 32.36 16.49
N VAL A 618 -73.11 33.09 17.09
CA VAL A 618 -72.81 34.38 17.72
C VAL A 618 -71.91 34.20 18.96
N TYR A 619 -72.18 33.21 19.81
CA TYR A 619 -71.35 32.92 20.98
C TYR A 619 -69.93 32.47 20.61
N PHE A 620 -69.77 31.76 19.48
CA PHE A 620 -68.46 31.37 18.97
C PHE A 620 -67.57 32.58 18.67
N HIS A 621 -68.14 33.65 18.11
CA HIS A 621 -67.38 34.84 17.74
C HIS A 621 -67.28 35.90 18.84
N LEU A 622 -68.27 35.98 19.74
CA LEU A 622 -68.32 37.04 20.74
C LEU A 622 -67.94 36.59 22.15
N ASP A 623 -68.23 35.34 22.55
CA ASP A 623 -68.01 34.92 23.94
C ASP A 623 -67.87 33.39 24.13
N PRO A 624 -66.63 32.84 24.08
CA PRO A 624 -66.38 31.39 24.07
C PRO A 624 -66.78 30.71 25.39
N ARG A 625 -66.86 31.45 26.50
CA ARG A 625 -67.29 30.91 27.80
C ARG A 625 -68.78 30.59 27.81
N LEU A 626 -69.61 31.43 27.18
CA LEU A 626 -71.05 31.20 27.06
C LEU A 626 -71.36 30.06 26.09
N LEU A 627 -70.59 29.94 25.01
CA LEU A 627 -70.66 28.79 24.11
C LEU A 627 -70.42 27.48 24.88
N SER A 628 -69.36 27.42 25.68
CA SER A 628 -69.02 26.21 26.44
C SER A 628 -70.09 25.80 27.47
N ARG A 629 -70.88 26.74 27.99
CA ARG A 629 -72.01 26.45 28.88
C ARG A 629 -73.22 25.99 28.08
N ALA A 630 -73.58 26.71 27.01
CA ALA A 630 -74.72 26.38 26.18
C ALA A 630 -74.58 24.99 25.51
N VAL A 631 -73.38 24.61 25.08
CA VAL A 631 -73.10 23.27 24.53
C VAL A 631 -73.22 22.19 25.62
N ARG A 632 -72.66 22.42 26.82
CA ARG A 632 -72.81 21.49 27.96
C ARG A 632 -74.27 21.27 28.36
N ASP A 633 -75.08 22.32 28.35
CA ASP A 633 -76.51 22.20 28.67
C ASP A 633 -77.27 21.41 27.60
N ILE A 634 -76.88 21.53 26.32
CA ILE A 634 -77.44 20.74 25.20
C ILE A 634 -77.02 19.27 25.33
N GLU A 635 -75.75 18.99 25.63
CA GLU A 635 -75.23 17.63 25.84
C GLU A 635 -75.91 16.96 27.04
N ALA A 636 -76.15 17.70 28.12
CA ALA A 636 -76.87 17.20 29.30
C ALA A 636 -78.35 16.88 29.01
N LEU A 637 -79.02 17.65 28.15
CA LEU A 637 -80.39 17.38 27.71
C LEU A 637 -80.48 16.23 26.70
N ALA A 638 -79.46 16.03 25.86
CA ALA A 638 -79.40 14.92 24.90
C ALA A 638 -79.08 13.56 25.55
N GLY A 639 -78.48 13.55 26.75
CA GLY A 639 -78.25 12.33 27.53
C GLY A 639 -79.44 11.83 28.37
N LEU A 640 -80.60 12.49 28.30
CA LEU A 640 -81.84 12.14 29.03
C LEU A 640 -83.02 11.79 28.10
N MET A 641 -82.78 11.70 26.78
CA MET A 641 -83.62 10.95 25.83
C MET A 641 -82.86 9.71 25.39
#